data_AF-M6DDN2-F1
#
_entry.id   AF-M6DDN2-F1
#
_cell.length_a   1.000
_cell.length_b   1.000
_cell.length_c   1.000
_cell.angle_alpha   90.00
_cell.angle_beta   90.00
_cell.angle_gamma   90.00
#
_symmetry.space_group_name_H-M   'P 1'
#
loop_
_entity.id
_entity.type
_entity.pdbx_description
1 polymer ?
#
loop_
_entity_poly.entity_id
_entity_poly.type
_entity_poly.pdbx_seq_one_letter_code
_entity_poly.pdbx_strand_id
1 'polypeptide(L)'
;MKSESFPKSSLFVPGLFNKLKPLRTPTFFGLILCSVLSYLLFRSFLFVRETEGAGVVVIGTIQFLFGLFPNLYHRKPGRIFTMAGALILPGLLYDKTVIWSSLSGLFAGAIFGIFLRQYIATFHSQTVNEEDPIFRFFYINRPYKSSLPFYRNPKTGILIFLSLLLLERFFVYFNAPPFKGFGILDTVYLPGISSKYAFGLSLDFLGSWMLAVLYFLAEESSSHESDSPVKYWRQGLFAGVFLNILLFLIQGFTRYSAIPFTPGIGGFYSVSGFFADTGSLNWFFPLLIAYFFHYLHSRSWRFPTKIILSAGLIFPFLILGKYFSAGSWILLSALLIYAYSVTAFPKIRNRWWKLSIIPICTIAWVVIAISIVWIGSFSWSFDSWQELHQTWIKGYRASGGSLVRFLDLYWAEGWIQTRSAWNWSKQSIWMGNGAGSFALNWIDSRSVNPVPPGGIREFGLTSFLFLLHDGGIFLTLVFLVWVGLEIALRDHWKILILLLPIAIFFMPWTGSSGTAAFFCLWLVTSSSPPTRELHRAIVGGFNLFALLLGSFLLFYALIGIAPNLRGPEFRYAELKSYQLMAKRQGLVQNGIRYHEFSSGATWVLASRAPIRLRAFIPEEKKLSKNEKIYVRWSFVGPDWVEIQSKTLPLSTGASDVGLTVPNNAKYLRTEILSGSFFGTHVKEFGIFAEDFDGLNRVR
;
A
#
# COMPACT_ATOMS: atom_id res chain seq x y z
N MET A 1 -30.23 69.34 -8.59
CA MET A 1 -30.34 67.97 -8.07
C MET A 1 -29.59 67.00 -8.97
N LYS A 2 -28.35 66.66 -8.63
CA LYS A 2 -27.68 65.44 -9.10
C LYS A 2 -26.91 64.90 -7.91
N SER A 3 -27.29 63.71 -7.49
CA SER A 3 -26.85 63.01 -6.30
C SER A 3 -25.36 62.66 -6.36
N GLU A 4 -24.67 62.98 -5.28
CA GLU A 4 -23.36 62.45 -4.93
C GLU A 4 -23.39 60.91 -4.93
N SER A 5 -22.51 60.29 -5.71
CA SER A 5 -22.18 58.88 -5.55
C SER A 5 -20.82 58.77 -4.86
N PHE A 6 -20.84 58.20 -3.66
CA PHE A 6 -19.71 57.83 -2.82
C PHE A 6 -18.52 57.21 -3.60
N PRO A 7 -17.27 57.45 -3.17
CA PRO A 7 -16.10 56.78 -3.72
C PRO A 7 -16.14 55.30 -3.32
N LYS A 8 -16.11 54.40 -4.32
CA LYS A 8 -15.88 52.98 -4.08
C LYS A 8 -14.49 52.81 -3.45
N SER A 9 -14.51 52.36 -2.20
CA SER A 9 -13.41 51.81 -1.42
C SER A 9 -12.25 51.25 -2.26
N SER A 10 -11.11 51.94 -2.15
CA SER A 10 -9.78 51.57 -2.61
C SER A 10 -9.19 50.40 -1.80
N LEU A 11 -9.82 49.23 -1.85
CA LEU A 11 -9.42 48.07 -1.04
C LEU A 11 -9.48 46.75 -1.80
N PHE A 12 -9.04 46.74 -3.05
CA PHE A 12 -8.67 45.50 -3.73
C PHE A 12 -7.45 45.77 -4.60
N VAL A 13 -6.28 45.32 -4.13
CA VAL A 13 -5.01 45.35 -4.86
C VAL A 13 -5.18 44.60 -6.19
N PRO A 14 -5.30 45.28 -7.35
CA PRO A 14 -5.55 44.62 -8.63
C PRO A 14 -4.34 43.78 -9.07
N GLY A 15 -3.16 44.12 -8.56
CA GLY A 15 -1.89 43.43 -8.83
C GLY A 15 -1.80 42.03 -8.22
N LEU A 16 -2.38 41.79 -7.04
CA LEU A 16 -2.33 40.46 -6.41
C LEU A 16 -3.22 39.48 -7.19
N PHE A 17 -4.44 39.88 -7.53
CA PHE A 17 -5.36 39.05 -8.31
C PHE A 17 -4.91 38.81 -9.76
N ASN A 18 -4.18 39.75 -10.37
CA ASN A 18 -3.54 39.52 -11.67
C ASN A 18 -2.30 38.61 -11.57
N LYS A 19 -1.53 38.66 -10.48
CA LYS A 19 -0.43 37.70 -10.22
C LYS A 19 -0.94 36.29 -9.93
N LEU A 20 -2.20 36.14 -9.48
CA LEU A 20 -2.85 34.85 -9.23
C LEU A 20 -3.57 34.27 -10.47
N LYS A 21 -3.62 34.97 -11.62
CA LYS A 21 -4.21 34.42 -12.88
C LYS A 21 -3.63 33.06 -13.32
N PRO A 22 -2.32 32.78 -13.21
CA PRO A 22 -1.75 31.48 -13.56
C PRO A 22 -2.24 30.34 -12.66
N LEU A 23 -2.57 30.64 -11.39
CA LEU A 23 -3.09 29.67 -10.42
C LEU A 23 -4.49 29.20 -10.77
N ARG A 24 -5.27 29.98 -11.54
CA ARG A 24 -6.61 29.59 -11.98
C ARG A 24 -6.62 28.47 -13.03
N THR A 25 -5.46 27.99 -13.47
CA THR A 25 -5.40 26.84 -14.36
C THR A 25 -5.81 25.57 -13.58
N PRO A 26 -6.81 24.82 -14.05
CA PRO A 26 -7.32 23.63 -13.34
C PRO A 26 -6.26 22.54 -13.15
N THR A 27 -5.16 22.61 -13.90
CA THR A 27 -4.00 21.73 -13.83
C THR A 27 -3.12 22.02 -12.63
N PHE A 28 -2.89 23.30 -12.30
CA PHE A 28 -2.08 23.68 -11.13
C PHE A 28 -2.81 23.37 -9.81
N PHE A 29 -4.13 23.62 -9.75
CA PHE A 29 -4.96 23.19 -8.61
C PHE A 29 -4.95 21.66 -8.43
N GLY A 30 -5.00 20.90 -9.53
CA GLY A 30 -4.86 19.44 -9.48
C GLY A 30 -3.54 18.98 -8.88
N LEU A 31 -2.43 19.67 -9.19
CA LEU A 31 -1.11 19.36 -8.63
C LEU A 31 -1.00 19.70 -7.13
N ILE A 32 -1.60 20.80 -6.69
CA ILE A 32 -1.71 21.12 -5.25
C ILE A 32 -2.47 20.00 -4.54
N LEU A 33 -3.62 19.59 -5.09
CA LEU A 33 -4.43 18.52 -4.52
C LEU A 33 -3.62 17.21 -4.44
N CYS A 34 -2.90 16.84 -5.50
CA CYS A 34 -2.06 15.65 -5.49
C CYS A 34 -1.00 15.72 -4.38
N SER A 35 -0.32 16.86 -4.23
CA SER A 35 0.72 17.05 -3.22
C SER A 35 0.17 17.02 -1.78
N VAL A 36 -0.98 17.64 -1.54
CA VAL A 36 -1.63 17.65 -0.21
C VAL A 36 -2.11 16.24 0.14
N LEU A 37 -2.74 15.55 -0.81
CA LEU A 37 -3.27 14.21 -0.56
C LEU A 37 -2.15 13.18 -0.40
N SER A 38 -1.05 13.29 -1.15
CA SER A 38 0.14 12.45 -0.93
C SER A 38 0.79 12.72 0.42
N TYR A 39 0.82 13.97 0.87
CA TYR A 39 1.31 14.33 2.21
C TYR A 39 0.43 13.73 3.31
N LEU A 40 -0.90 13.83 3.18
CA LEU A 40 -1.84 13.24 4.13
C LEU A 40 -1.66 11.72 4.21
N LEU A 41 -1.59 11.03 3.07
CA LEU A 41 -1.34 9.58 3.04
C LEU A 41 -0.02 9.23 3.71
N PHE A 42 1.07 9.92 3.38
CA PHE A 42 2.38 9.69 3.98
C PHE A 42 2.35 9.92 5.51
N ARG A 43 1.65 10.97 5.97
CA ARG A 43 1.43 11.21 7.40
C ARG A 43 0.59 10.11 8.05
N SER A 44 -0.44 9.59 7.38
CA SER A 44 -1.23 8.46 7.86
C SER A 44 -0.39 7.19 8.02
N PHE A 45 0.52 6.90 7.06
CA PHE A 45 1.46 5.79 7.20
C PHE A 45 2.37 5.94 8.42
N LEU A 46 2.89 7.16 8.67
CA LEU A 46 3.70 7.46 9.85
C LEU A 46 2.89 7.46 11.16
N PHE A 47 1.61 7.81 11.10
CA PHE A 47 0.72 7.82 12.27
C PHE A 47 0.43 6.41 12.79
N VAL A 48 0.24 5.46 11.87
CA VAL A 48 -0.21 4.12 12.20
C VAL A 48 0.92 3.20 12.65
N ARG A 49 2.11 3.40 12.12
CA ARG A 49 3.21 2.48 12.30
C ARG A 49 4.24 3.10 13.23
N GLU A 50 4.57 2.39 14.31
CA GLU A 50 5.47 2.89 15.36
C GLU A 50 6.80 3.37 14.75
N THR A 51 7.10 4.66 14.89
CA THR A 51 8.36 5.29 14.48
C THR A 51 9.50 5.03 15.47
N GLU A 52 9.35 4.05 16.36
CA GLU A 52 10.31 3.77 17.43
C GLU A 52 11.53 3.01 16.87
N GLY A 53 12.37 3.75 16.14
CA GLY A 53 13.66 3.31 15.63
C GLY A 53 14.29 4.38 14.73
N ALA A 54 15.52 4.81 15.02
CA ALA A 54 16.24 5.80 14.21
C ALA A 54 16.37 5.38 12.72
N GLY A 55 16.35 4.07 12.43
CA GLY A 55 16.37 3.55 11.06
C GLY A 55 15.09 3.82 10.25
N VAL A 56 13.93 3.94 10.91
CA VAL A 56 12.63 4.13 10.26
C VAL A 56 12.59 5.49 9.55
N VAL A 57 12.93 6.58 10.25
CA VAL A 57 12.98 7.93 9.65
C VAL A 57 14.01 8.00 8.51
N VAL A 58 15.16 7.35 8.67
CA VAL A 58 16.24 7.34 7.68
C VAL A 58 15.80 6.66 6.39
N ILE A 59 15.19 5.48 6.47
CA ILE A 59 14.75 4.71 5.29
C ILE A 59 13.67 5.48 4.52
N GLY A 60 12.70 6.09 5.20
CA GLY A 60 11.69 6.91 4.53
C GLY A 60 12.22 8.16 3.89
N THR A 61 13.20 8.78 4.54
CA THR A 61 13.89 9.94 3.98
C THR A 61 14.67 9.54 2.73
N ILE A 62 15.34 8.39 2.72
CA ILE A 62 16.04 7.88 1.53
C ILE A 62 15.05 7.67 0.37
N GLN A 63 13.91 7.00 0.60
CA GLN A 63 12.89 6.82 -0.45
C GLN A 63 12.38 8.18 -0.96
N PHE A 64 12.08 9.09 -0.04
CA PHE A 64 11.57 10.42 -0.37
C PHE A 64 12.58 11.23 -1.19
N LEU A 65 13.85 11.26 -0.79
CA LEU A 65 14.90 11.97 -1.52
C LEU A 65 15.18 11.34 -2.89
N PHE A 66 15.13 10.01 -2.98
CA PHE A 66 15.29 9.28 -4.24
C PHE A 66 14.18 9.62 -5.25
N GLY A 67 12.95 9.86 -4.79
CA GLY A 67 11.86 10.38 -5.62
C GLY A 67 11.97 11.88 -5.89
N LEU A 68 12.35 12.67 -4.90
CA LEU A 68 12.33 14.14 -4.94
C LEU A 68 13.35 14.72 -5.93
N PHE A 69 14.64 14.41 -5.73
CA PHE A 69 15.70 15.12 -6.45
C PHE A 69 15.65 14.91 -7.97
N PRO A 70 15.46 13.68 -8.49
CA PRO A 70 15.38 13.48 -9.94
C PRO A 70 14.18 14.20 -10.56
N ASN A 71 13.03 14.21 -9.86
CA ASN A 71 11.82 14.89 -10.33
C ASN A 71 11.91 16.41 -10.23
N LEU A 72 12.59 16.94 -9.21
CA LEU A 72 12.88 18.36 -9.10
C LEU A 72 13.84 18.81 -10.20
N TYR A 73 14.90 18.04 -10.44
CA TYR A 73 15.93 18.35 -11.43
C TYR A 73 15.36 18.36 -12.85
N HIS A 74 14.77 17.27 -13.33
CA HIS A 74 14.25 17.24 -14.70
C HIS A 74 13.21 16.15 -14.92
N ARG A 75 12.24 16.38 -15.82
CA ARG A 75 11.14 15.45 -16.14
C ARG A 75 11.62 14.06 -16.55
N LYS A 76 12.56 14.01 -17.50
CA LYS A 76 13.12 12.75 -18.05
C LYS A 76 13.79 11.86 -16.99
N PRO A 77 14.82 12.30 -16.26
CA PRO A 77 15.41 11.49 -15.20
C PRO A 77 14.42 11.25 -14.06
N GLY A 78 13.59 12.22 -13.67
CA GLY A 78 12.52 12.01 -12.70
C GLY A 78 11.65 10.79 -12.98
N ARG A 79 11.16 10.67 -14.21
CA ARG A 79 10.36 9.51 -14.68
C ARG A 79 11.13 8.20 -14.66
N ILE A 80 12.40 8.20 -15.10
CA ILE A 80 13.25 7.00 -15.15
C ILE A 80 13.56 6.50 -13.74
N PHE A 81 14.01 7.40 -12.86
CA PHE A 81 14.40 7.07 -11.49
C PHE A 81 13.21 6.63 -10.65
N THR A 82 12.03 7.26 -10.79
CA THR A 82 10.84 6.84 -10.03
C THR A 82 10.43 5.41 -10.41
N MET A 83 10.46 5.06 -11.71
CA MET A 83 10.12 3.69 -12.16
C MET A 83 11.17 2.66 -11.79
N ALA A 84 12.46 2.99 -11.88
CA ALA A 84 13.53 2.11 -11.44
C ALA A 84 13.46 1.90 -9.91
N GLY A 85 13.25 2.98 -9.16
CA GLY A 85 13.11 2.97 -7.70
C GLY A 85 11.98 2.06 -7.22
N ALA A 86 10.84 2.05 -7.91
CA ALA A 86 9.72 1.17 -7.58
C ALA A 86 10.07 -0.33 -7.68
N LEU A 87 11.08 -0.71 -8.46
CA LEU A 87 11.55 -2.09 -8.63
C LEU A 87 12.76 -2.45 -7.75
N ILE A 88 13.48 -1.46 -7.22
CA ILE A 88 14.78 -1.67 -6.54
C ILE A 88 14.70 -1.35 -5.04
N LEU A 89 13.99 -0.28 -4.68
CA LEU A 89 13.82 0.14 -3.28
C LEU A 89 13.11 -0.88 -2.37
N PRO A 90 12.21 -1.78 -2.85
CA PRO A 90 11.63 -2.83 -2.02
C PRO A 90 12.68 -3.69 -1.31
N GLY A 91 13.70 -4.13 -2.04
CA GLY A 91 14.77 -4.99 -1.52
C GLY A 91 15.92 -4.21 -0.86
N LEU A 92 16.28 -3.04 -1.40
CA LEU A 92 17.34 -2.19 -0.82
C LEU A 92 17.06 -1.75 0.61
N LEU A 93 15.79 -1.69 0.99
CA LEU A 93 15.35 -1.13 2.27
C LEU A 93 14.70 -2.21 3.14
N TYR A 94 15.13 -3.46 2.97
CA TYR A 94 14.66 -4.61 3.74
C TYR A 94 15.03 -4.45 5.22
N ASP A 95 14.17 -3.75 5.95
CA ASP A 95 14.10 -3.81 7.41
C ASP A 95 12.81 -4.54 7.81
N LYS A 96 12.76 -5.08 9.03
CA LYS A 96 11.69 -5.95 9.49
C LYS A 96 10.31 -5.25 9.61
N THR A 97 10.20 -4.00 9.20
CA THR A 97 9.03 -3.12 9.35
C THR A 97 8.34 -2.87 8.01
N VAL A 98 7.05 -3.20 7.92
CA VAL A 98 6.24 -3.23 6.68
C VAL A 98 6.03 -1.85 6.04
N ILE A 99 6.22 -0.76 6.79
CA ILE A 99 6.06 0.64 6.31
C ILE A 99 6.85 0.87 5.02
N TRP A 100 8.06 0.31 4.94
CA TRP A 100 9.02 0.58 3.87
C TRP A 100 8.79 -0.24 2.63
N SER A 101 8.00 -1.29 2.76
CA SER A 101 7.45 -1.99 1.61
C SER A 101 6.47 -1.07 0.84
N SER A 102 5.65 -0.23 1.46
CA SER A 102 4.62 0.53 0.71
C SER A 102 5.10 1.51 -0.40
N LEU A 103 6.42 1.75 -0.58
CA LEU A 103 7.02 2.76 -1.47
C LEU A 103 6.44 4.17 -1.27
N SER A 104 5.84 4.41 -0.11
CA SER A 104 5.07 5.62 0.16
C SER A 104 5.97 6.86 0.15
N GLY A 105 7.19 6.74 0.66
CA GLY A 105 8.21 7.78 0.58
C GLY A 105 8.59 8.13 -0.87
N LEU A 106 8.80 7.11 -1.72
CA LEU A 106 9.18 7.30 -3.12
C LEU A 106 8.15 8.14 -3.89
N PHE A 107 6.87 7.74 -3.83
CA PHE A 107 5.81 8.45 -4.55
C PHE A 107 5.51 9.82 -3.96
N ALA A 108 5.50 9.95 -2.63
CA ALA A 108 5.33 11.25 -1.99
C ALA A 108 6.45 12.23 -2.39
N GLY A 109 7.70 11.77 -2.40
CA GLY A 109 8.85 12.56 -2.85
C GLY A 109 8.77 12.94 -4.33
N ALA A 110 8.40 11.99 -5.20
CA ALA A 110 8.22 12.24 -6.62
C ALA A 110 7.13 13.27 -6.92
N ILE A 111 5.94 13.13 -6.30
CA ILE A 111 4.82 14.06 -6.44
C ILE A 111 5.22 15.46 -5.96
N PHE A 112 5.88 15.54 -4.81
CA PHE A 112 6.35 16.82 -4.28
C PHE A 112 7.40 17.48 -5.20
N GLY A 113 8.32 16.69 -5.77
CA GLY A 113 9.30 17.18 -6.75
C GLY A 113 8.66 17.73 -8.02
N ILE A 114 7.62 17.06 -8.54
CA ILE A 114 6.83 17.54 -9.69
C ILE A 114 6.15 18.87 -9.34
N PHE A 115 5.50 18.95 -8.18
CA PHE A 115 4.85 20.16 -7.70
C PHE A 115 5.84 21.31 -7.55
N LEU A 116 6.97 21.09 -6.88
CA LEU A 116 7.99 22.12 -6.61
C LEU A 116 8.62 22.63 -7.90
N ARG A 117 8.96 21.73 -8.84
CA ARG A 117 9.44 22.09 -10.18
C ARG A 117 8.43 22.98 -10.91
N GLN A 118 7.15 22.63 -10.85
CA GLN A 118 6.09 23.40 -11.50
C GLN A 118 5.84 24.75 -10.79
N TYR A 119 5.93 24.78 -9.47
CA TYR A 119 5.83 25.98 -8.65
C TYR A 119 6.94 26.98 -9.02
N ILE A 120 8.21 26.55 -9.02
CA ILE A 120 9.38 27.37 -9.39
C ILE A 120 9.21 27.93 -10.80
N ALA A 121 8.87 27.08 -11.78
CA ALA A 121 8.67 27.50 -13.16
C ALA A 121 7.53 28.51 -13.35
N THR A 122 6.49 28.47 -12.51
CA THR A 122 5.30 29.32 -12.65
C THR A 122 5.45 30.66 -11.92
N PHE A 123 6.12 30.70 -10.77
CA PHE A 123 6.23 31.92 -9.94
C PHE A 123 7.51 32.72 -10.15
N HIS A 124 8.63 32.10 -10.53
CA HIS A 124 9.90 32.84 -10.75
C HIS A 124 10.12 33.27 -12.21
N SER A 125 9.26 32.85 -13.15
CA SER A 125 9.28 33.33 -14.54
C SER A 125 8.63 34.69 -14.76
N GLN A 126 7.99 35.28 -13.73
CA GLN A 126 7.35 36.59 -13.85
C GLN A 126 8.24 37.76 -13.39
N THR A 127 9.40 37.49 -12.78
CA THR A 127 10.15 38.52 -12.04
C THR A 127 11.66 38.55 -12.30
N VAL A 128 12.22 37.73 -13.19
CA VAL A 128 13.67 37.59 -13.32
C VAL A 128 14.13 37.72 -14.78
N ASN A 129 15.18 38.53 -14.99
CA ASN A 129 15.90 38.71 -16.25
C ASN A 129 16.29 37.35 -16.87
N GLU A 130 16.21 37.26 -18.20
CA GLU A 130 16.50 36.04 -19.00
C GLU A 130 17.95 35.52 -18.90
N GLU A 131 18.81 36.18 -18.14
CA GLU A 131 20.24 35.93 -18.03
C GLU A 131 20.62 34.84 -17.02
N ASP A 132 19.72 34.46 -16.09
CA ASP A 132 20.06 33.52 -15.02
C ASP A 132 19.92 32.04 -15.47
N PRO A 133 21.04 31.29 -15.62
CA PRO A 133 21.03 29.97 -16.26
C PRO A 133 20.19 28.93 -15.52
N ILE A 134 20.06 29.06 -14.20
CA ILE A 134 19.25 28.16 -13.36
C ILE A 134 17.75 28.35 -13.65
N PHE A 135 17.29 29.60 -13.79
CA PHE A 135 15.88 29.88 -14.06
C PHE A 135 15.47 29.60 -15.50
N ARG A 136 16.38 29.84 -16.45
CA ARG A 136 16.18 29.43 -17.85
C ARG A 136 15.96 27.92 -17.99
N PHE A 137 16.67 27.12 -17.20
CA PHE A 137 16.50 25.67 -17.15
C PHE A 137 15.11 25.23 -16.66
N PHE A 138 14.52 25.91 -15.67
CA PHE A 138 13.14 25.64 -15.23
C PHE A 138 12.08 26.16 -16.21
N TYR A 139 12.37 27.28 -16.90
CA TYR A 139 11.47 27.88 -17.90
C TYR A 139 11.30 26.99 -19.15
N ILE A 140 12.39 26.39 -19.65
CA ILE A 140 12.37 25.42 -20.77
C ILE A 140 11.53 24.18 -20.41
N ASN A 141 11.41 23.88 -19.12
CA ASN A 141 10.67 22.73 -18.60
C ASN A 141 9.20 23.03 -18.23
N ARG A 142 8.65 24.20 -18.62
CA ARG A 142 7.25 24.57 -18.39
C ARG A 142 6.32 23.87 -19.40
N PRO A 143 5.19 23.27 -18.98
CA PRO A 143 4.20 22.75 -19.91
C PRO A 143 3.33 23.91 -20.43
N TYR A 144 3.38 24.17 -21.74
CA TYR A 144 2.58 25.23 -22.37
C TYR A 144 1.12 24.82 -22.65
N LYS A 145 0.83 23.51 -22.76
CA LYS A 145 -0.52 22.91 -22.79
C LYS A 145 -0.52 21.57 -22.03
N SER A 146 -1.49 21.38 -21.14
CA SER A 146 -1.68 20.13 -20.39
C SER A 146 -2.39 19.10 -21.24
N SER A 147 -1.91 17.85 -21.23
CA SER A 147 -2.45 16.76 -22.05
C SER A 147 -3.93 16.42 -21.79
N LEU A 148 -4.41 16.53 -20.53
CA LEU A 148 -5.83 16.39 -20.14
C LEU A 148 -6.10 17.12 -18.80
N PRO A 149 -7.22 17.85 -18.66
CA PRO A 149 -7.60 18.45 -17.38
C PRO A 149 -8.07 17.39 -16.37
N PHE A 150 -7.85 17.65 -15.08
CA PHE A 150 -8.05 16.71 -13.96
C PHE A 150 -9.43 16.03 -13.97
N TYR A 151 -10.52 16.78 -14.15
CA TYR A 151 -11.90 16.26 -14.15
C TYR A 151 -12.25 15.35 -15.34
N ARG A 152 -11.40 15.31 -16.40
CA ARG A 152 -11.57 14.44 -17.57
C ARG A 152 -10.71 13.18 -17.50
N ASN A 153 -9.99 12.95 -16.40
CA ASN A 153 -9.20 11.74 -16.20
C ASN A 153 -10.02 10.74 -15.36
N PRO A 154 -10.23 9.49 -15.80
CA PRO A 154 -10.92 8.49 -15.00
C PRO A 154 -10.14 8.10 -13.74
N LYS A 155 -8.81 8.37 -13.69
CA LYS A 155 -8.01 8.26 -12.47
C LYS A 155 -8.54 9.12 -11.32
N THR A 156 -9.20 10.23 -11.63
CA THR A 156 -9.81 11.10 -10.61
C THR A 156 -11.00 10.42 -9.94
N GLY A 157 -11.87 9.74 -10.71
CA GLY A 157 -13.02 9.01 -10.16
C GLY A 157 -12.60 7.88 -9.22
N ILE A 158 -11.66 7.03 -9.65
CA ILE A 158 -11.15 5.95 -8.79
C ILE A 158 -10.44 6.52 -7.55
N LEU A 159 -9.71 7.63 -7.67
CA LEU A 159 -9.05 8.26 -6.54
C LEU A 159 -10.03 8.82 -5.50
N ILE A 160 -11.12 9.45 -5.95
CA ILE A 160 -12.21 9.89 -5.07
C ILE A 160 -12.81 8.68 -4.35
N PHE A 161 -13.12 7.61 -5.08
CA PHE A 161 -13.70 6.40 -4.52
C PHE A 161 -12.79 5.76 -3.46
N LEU A 162 -11.50 5.56 -3.77
CA LEU A 162 -10.53 5.01 -2.82
C LEU A 162 -10.34 5.91 -1.59
N SER A 163 -10.36 7.23 -1.76
CA SER A 163 -10.27 8.19 -0.65
C SER A 163 -11.46 8.07 0.29
N LEU A 164 -12.67 7.92 -0.25
CA LEU A 164 -13.89 7.74 0.53
C LEU A 164 -13.90 6.39 1.26
N LEU A 165 -13.42 5.31 0.62
CA LEU A 165 -13.26 4.01 1.28
C LEU A 165 -12.20 4.05 2.39
N LEU A 166 -11.08 4.74 2.18
CA LEU A 166 -10.05 4.88 3.22
C LEU A 166 -10.58 5.68 4.42
N LEU A 167 -11.36 6.74 4.15
CA LEU A 167 -12.00 7.57 5.16
C LEU A 167 -13.11 6.80 5.89
N GLU A 168 -13.86 5.96 5.19
CA GLU A 168 -14.80 5.01 5.78
C GLU A 168 -14.09 4.04 6.74
N ARG A 169 -12.99 3.41 6.32
CA ARG A 169 -12.16 2.56 7.20
C ARG A 169 -11.63 3.32 8.42
N PHE A 170 -11.22 4.57 8.23
CA PHE A 170 -10.77 5.42 9.35
C PHE A 170 -11.88 5.60 10.39
N PHE A 171 -13.11 5.90 9.97
CA PHE A 171 -14.22 6.02 10.91
C PHE A 171 -14.60 4.69 11.57
N VAL A 172 -14.60 3.59 10.83
CA VAL A 172 -14.89 2.25 11.38
C VAL A 172 -13.89 1.85 12.46
N TYR A 173 -12.58 2.09 12.27
CA TYR A 173 -11.57 1.65 13.24
C TYR A 173 -11.39 2.60 14.42
N PHE A 174 -11.54 3.91 14.22
CA PHE A 174 -11.33 4.90 15.29
C PHE A 174 -12.60 5.35 15.98
N ASN A 175 -13.79 4.92 15.53
CA ASN A 175 -15.10 5.31 16.10
C ASN A 175 -15.23 6.83 16.34
N ALA A 176 -14.57 7.64 15.50
CA ALA A 176 -14.55 9.09 15.67
C ALA A 176 -15.81 9.68 15.03
N PRO A 177 -16.79 10.21 15.80
CA PRO A 177 -17.87 10.97 15.20
C PRO A 177 -17.27 12.24 14.58
N PRO A 178 -17.70 12.64 13.37
CA PRO A 178 -17.26 13.91 12.75
C PRO A 178 -17.65 15.16 13.57
N PHE A 179 -18.40 15.01 14.66
CA PHE A 179 -19.00 16.09 15.45
C PHE A 179 -18.56 16.17 16.93
N LYS A 180 -17.62 15.35 17.41
CA LYS A 180 -17.04 15.50 18.77
C LYS A 180 -15.51 15.60 18.71
N GLY A 181 -14.95 16.46 19.56
CA GLY A 181 -13.59 17.01 19.50
C GLY A 181 -12.47 16.09 19.04
N PHE A 182 -11.54 16.67 18.28
CA PHE A 182 -10.41 16.07 17.57
C PHE A 182 -9.38 15.34 18.46
N GLY A 183 -9.77 14.25 19.11
CA GLY A 183 -8.87 13.28 19.70
C GLY A 183 -9.02 11.93 19.00
N ILE A 184 -8.04 11.54 18.17
CA ILE A 184 -7.99 10.18 17.62
C ILE A 184 -7.59 9.25 18.77
N LEU A 185 -8.56 8.55 19.36
CA LEU A 185 -8.32 7.60 20.44
C LEU A 185 -7.84 6.28 19.84
N ASP A 186 -6.65 5.83 20.21
CA ASP A 186 -6.15 4.51 19.80
C ASP A 186 -6.74 3.44 20.72
N THR A 187 -7.77 2.75 20.25
CA THR A 187 -8.42 1.67 21.00
C THR A 187 -7.85 0.32 20.59
N VAL A 188 -7.95 -0.68 21.47
CA VAL A 188 -7.70 -2.07 21.06
C VAL A 188 -8.80 -2.47 20.07
N TYR A 189 -8.46 -3.00 18.90
CA TYR A 189 -9.41 -3.44 17.88
C TYR A 189 -9.64 -4.96 17.87
N LEU A 190 -8.65 -5.77 18.24
CA LEU A 190 -8.83 -7.20 18.56
C LEU A 190 -7.85 -7.54 19.69
N PRO A 191 -8.00 -8.66 20.41
CA PRO A 191 -7.01 -9.05 21.41
C PRO A 191 -5.58 -9.00 20.82
N GLY A 192 -4.73 -8.12 21.36
CA GLY A 192 -3.36 -7.91 20.84
C GLY A 192 -3.22 -7.04 19.58
N ILE A 193 -4.29 -6.46 19.05
CA ILE A 193 -4.30 -5.62 17.84
C ILE A 193 -4.90 -4.25 18.14
N SER A 194 -4.21 -3.15 17.84
CA SER A 194 -4.72 -1.79 17.99
C SER A 194 -5.53 -1.30 16.77
N SER A 195 -6.36 -0.27 16.98
CA SER A 195 -7.10 0.44 15.93
C SER A 195 -6.17 1.05 14.89
N LYS A 196 -5.02 1.57 15.33
CA LYS A 196 -3.93 1.95 14.44
C LYS A 196 -3.46 0.78 13.61
N TYR A 197 -3.08 -0.34 14.22
CA TYR A 197 -2.60 -1.50 13.47
C TYR A 197 -3.61 -1.99 12.42
N ALA A 198 -4.90 -2.05 12.80
CA ALA A 198 -5.98 -2.42 11.89
C ALA A 198 -6.12 -1.45 10.70
N PHE A 199 -6.10 -0.14 10.96
CA PHE A 199 -6.09 0.87 9.91
C PHE A 199 -4.81 0.81 9.04
N GLY A 200 -3.70 0.33 9.61
CA GLY A 200 -2.44 0.13 8.90
C GLY A 200 -2.50 -0.91 7.82
N LEU A 201 -3.25 -1.98 8.05
CA LEU A 201 -3.51 -3.01 7.05
C LEU A 201 -4.34 -2.45 5.89
N SER A 202 -5.28 -1.53 6.16
CA SER A 202 -6.02 -0.81 5.11
C SER A 202 -5.14 0.16 4.34
N LEU A 203 -4.19 0.83 4.99
CA LEU A 203 -3.22 1.72 4.32
C LEU A 203 -2.23 0.95 3.44
N ASP A 204 -1.74 -0.20 3.90
CA ASP A 204 -0.83 -1.04 3.10
C ASP A 204 -1.51 -1.51 1.80
N PHE A 205 -2.84 -1.65 1.82
CA PHE A 205 -3.67 -1.93 0.67
C PHE A 205 -4.06 -0.67 -0.12
N LEU A 206 -5.06 0.10 0.34
CA LEU A 206 -5.61 1.25 -0.39
C LEU A 206 -4.61 2.40 -0.51
N GLY A 207 -3.83 2.67 0.54
CA GLY A 207 -2.87 3.77 0.57
C GLY A 207 -1.75 3.60 -0.47
N SER A 208 -1.27 2.38 -0.66
CA SER A 208 -0.26 2.09 -1.69
C SER A 208 -0.83 2.28 -3.12
N TRP A 209 -2.09 1.91 -3.35
CA TRP A 209 -2.76 2.16 -4.64
C TRP A 209 -2.96 3.65 -4.91
N MET A 210 -3.44 4.39 -3.91
CA MET A 210 -3.71 5.82 -4.02
C MET A 210 -2.44 6.60 -4.35
N LEU A 211 -1.31 6.27 -3.72
CA LEU A 211 -0.02 6.90 -4.02
C LEU A 211 0.47 6.65 -5.45
N ALA A 212 0.27 5.43 -5.96
CA ALA A 212 0.56 5.12 -7.37
C ALA A 212 -0.33 5.92 -8.33
N VAL A 213 -1.66 5.95 -8.11
CA VAL A 213 -2.61 6.72 -8.93
C VAL A 213 -2.28 8.21 -8.93
N LEU A 214 -1.96 8.78 -7.76
CA LEU A 214 -1.59 10.18 -7.60
C LEU A 214 -0.35 10.57 -8.40
N TYR A 215 0.69 9.74 -8.37
CA TYR A 215 1.91 10.00 -9.12
C TYR A 215 1.66 10.04 -10.64
N PHE A 216 0.93 9.05 -11.17
CA PHE A 216 0.59 9.04 -12.60
C PHE A 216 -0.28 10.22 -13.01
N LEU A 217 -1.25 10.59 -12.17
CA LEU A 217 -2.10 11.76 -12.40
C LEU A 217 -1.30 13.08 -12.38
N ALA A 218 -0.32 13.20 -11.48
CA ALA A 218 0.59 14.35 -11.42
C ALA A 218 1.51 14.45 -12.65
N GLU A 219 2.05 13.34 -13.15
CA GLU A 219 2.87 13.34 -14.37
C GLU A 219 2.06 13.59 -15.64
N GLU A 220 0.86 12.99 -15.80
CA GLU A 220 0.01 13.23 -16.98
C GLU A 220 -0.48 14.69 -17.05
N SER A 221 -0.87 15.26 -15.91
CA SER A 221 -1.33 16.66 -15.82
C SER A 221 -0.22 17.69 -16.05
N SER A 222 1.04 17.33 -15.73
CA SER A 222 2.20 18.20 -15.94
C SER A 222 2.94 17.96 -17.26
N SER A 223 2.58 16.93 -18.04
CA SER A 223 3.22 16.58 -19.32
C SER A 223 2.77 17.43 -20.51
N HIS A 224 3.68 17.62 -21.47
CA HIS A 224 3.43 18.31 -22.75
C HIS A 224 2.83 17.33 -23.79
N GLU A 225 1.95 17.81 -24.68
CA GLU A 225 1.33 16.97 -25.73
C GLU A 225 2.34 16.28 -26.65
N SER A 226 3.51 16.90 -26.89
CA SER A 226 4.55 16.34 -27.76
C SER A 226 5.55 15.38 -27.08
N ASP A 227 5.61 15.33 -25.74
CA ASP A 227 6.58 14.49 -25.02
C ASP A 227 5.87 13.49 -24.09
N SER A 228 5.59 12.30 -24.63
CA SER A 228 4.88 11.26 -23.89
C SER A 228 5.72 10.72 -22.71
N PRO A 229 5.20 10.72 -21.48
CA PRO A 229 5.94 10.22 -20.30
C PRO A 229 6.28 8.72 -20.39
N VAL A 230 5.48 7.97 -21.16
CA VAL A 230 5.58 6.53 -21.41
C VAL A 230 6.98 6.07 -21.83
N LYS A 231 7.65 6.81 -22.72
CA LYS A 231 8.98 6.41 -23.23
C LYS A 231 9.99 6.30 -22.09
N TYR A 232 9.97 7.27 -21.17
CA TYR A 232 10.91 7.35 -20.06
C TYR A 232 10.56 6.36 -18.95
N TRP A 233 9.26 6.13 -18.72
CA TRP A 233 8.83 5.08 -17.80
C TRP A 233 9.30 3.69 -18.25
N ARG A 234 9.20 3.38 -19.55
CA ARG A 234 9.73 2.11 -20.12
C ARG A 234 11.24 1.96 -19.92
N GLN A 235 12.00 3.04 -20.06
CA GLN A 235 13.45 3.03 -19.81
C GLN A 235 13.76 2.74 -18.34
N GLY A 236 13.04 3.38 -17.41
CA GLY A 236 13.18 3.11 -15.97
C GLY A 236 12.81 1.68 -15.60
N LEU A 237 11.73 1.12 -16.17
CA LEU A 237 11.35 -0.27 -15.98
C LEU A 237 12.43 -1.24 -16.48
N PHE A 238 13.03 -0.98 -17.65
CA PHE A 238 14.11 -1.81 -18.18
C PHE A 238 15.35 -1.77 -17.27
N ALA A 239 15.72 -0.58 -16.79
CA ALA A 239 16.82 -0.43 -15.85
C ALA A 239 16.57 -1.19 -14.53
N GLY A 240 15.35 -1.12 -13.98
CA GLY A 240 14.98 -1.87 -12.78
C GLY A 240 14.98 -3.39 -12.98
N VAL A 241 14.52 -3.89 -14.13
CA VAL A 241 14.60 -5.32 -14.49
C VAL A 241 16.04 -5.78 -14.61
N PHE A 242 16.87 -5.01 -15.31
CA PHE A 242 18.28 -5.34 -15.50
C PHE A 242 19.03 -5.43 -14.17
N LEU A 243 18.82 -4.47 -13.27
CA LEU A 243 19.42 -4.47 -11.94
C LEU A 243 18.90 -5.64 -11.08
N ASN A 244 17.62 -5.98 -11.18
CA ASN A 244 17.05 -7.16 -10.53
C ASN A 244 17.68 -8.46 -11.05
N ILE A 245 17.84 -8.63 -12.37
CA ILE A 245 18.54 -9.78 -12.97
C ILE A 245 19.96 -9.88 -12.42
N LEU A 246 20.69 -8.77 -12.38
CA LEU A 246 22.07 -8.75 -11.93
C LEU A 246 22.19 -9.17 -10.45
N LEU A 247 21.37 -8.58 -9.58
CA LEU A 247 21.38 -8.96 -8.15
C LEU A 247 20.92 -10.40 -7.95
N PHE A 248 19.90 -10.86 -8.69
CA PHE A 248 19.40 -12.23 -8.65
C PHE A 248 20.49 -13.24 -9.06
N LEU A 249 21.28 -12.93 -10.10
CA LEU A 249 22.43 -13.73 -10.50
C LEU A 249 23.47 -13.79 -9.38
N ILE A 250 23.83 -12.64 -8.80
CA ILE A 250 24.80 -12.57 -7.70
C ILE A 250 24.31 -13.43 -6.52
N GLN A 251 23.09 -13.19 -6.01
CA GLN A 251 22.50 -13.95 -4.91
C GLN A 251 22.42 -15.45 -5.21
N GLY A 252 22.07 -15.82 -6.44
CA GLY A 252 21.94 -17.21 -6.88
C GLY A 252 23.26 -17.98 -6.86
N PHE A 253 24.39 -17.32 -7.16
CA PHE A 253 25.73 -17.91 -7.16
C PHE A 253 26.42 -17.90 -5.79
N THR A 254 26.05 -16.98 -4.89
CA THR A 254 26.77 -16.77 -3.63
C THR A 254 25.94 -17.10 -2.39
N ARG A 255 25.19 -18.21 -2.44
CA ARG A 255 24.15 -18.71 -1.49
C ARG A 255 24.47 -18.66 0.02
N TYR A 256 25.72 -18.43 0.42
CA TYR A 256 26.19 -18.37 1.81
C TYR A 256 26.81 -17.03 2.21
N SER A 257 26.90 -16.08 1.29
CA SER A 257 27.42 -14.75 1.56
C SER A 257 26.31 -13.81 2.00
N ALA A 258 26.57 -13.07 3.08
CA ALA A 258 25.72 -11.98 3.52
C ALA A 258 25.87 -10.80 2.53
N ILE A 259 25.19 -10.87 1.40
CA ILE A 259 25.09 -9.72 0.49
C ILE A 259 24.14 -8.72 1.16
N PRO A 260 24.53 -7.44 1.27
CA PRO A 260 23.62 -6.38 1.69
C PRO A 260 22.29 -6.52 0.93
N PHE A 261 21.16 -6.34 1.61
CA PHE A 261 19.82 -6.37 0.99
C PHE A 261 19.25 -7.77 0.66
N THR A 262 19.87 -8.84 1.15
CA THR A 262 19.34 -10.21 0.96
C THR A 262 18.42 -10.62 2.12
N PRO A 263 17.16 -11.02 1.90
CA PRO A 263 16.27 -11.41 2.98
C PRO A 263 16.74 -12.73 3.61
N GLY A 264 16.96 -12.73 4.92
CA GLY A 264 17.24 -13.95 5.69
C GLY A 264 15.95 -14.56 6.25
N ILE A 265 15.73 -15.86 6.02
CA ILE A 265 14.65 -16.64 6.63
C ILE A 265 15.27 -17.89 7.28
N GLY A 266 15.07 -18.04 8.59
CA GLY A 266 15.47 -19.27 9.31
C GLY A 266 16.96 -19.64 9.22
N GLY A 267 17.87 -18.66 9.11
CA GLY A 267 19.31 -18.91 9.00
C GLY A 267 19.84 -19.11 7.58
N PHE A 268 18.99 -19.07 6.56
CA PHE A 268 19.37 -19.11 5.15
C PHE A 268 19.04 -17.79 4.43
N TYR A 269 19.91 -17.36 3.52
CA TYR A 269 19.67 -16.20 2.66
C TYR A 269 18.80 -16.61 1.47
N SER A 270 17.66 -15.94 1.30
CA SER A 270 16.73 -16.17 0.19
C SER A 270 17.21 -15.50 -1.10
N VAL A 271 16.89 -16.10 -2.25
CA VAL A 271 17.23 -15.55 -3.57
C VAL A 271 15.98 -14.89 -4.16
N SER A 272 15.92 -13.56 -4.07
CA SER A 272 14.73 -12.74 -4.39
C SER A 272 15.04 -11.50 -5.25
N GLY A 273 16.31 -11.24 -5.58
CA GLY A 273 16.73 -10.01 -6.25
C GLY A 273 16.52 -8.79 -5.35
N PHE A 274 15.99 -7.70 -5.92
CA PHE A 274 15.52 -6.54 -5.16
C PHE A 274 14.02 -6.64 -4.82
N PHE A 275 13.37 -7.78 -5.07
CA PHE A 275 12.03 -8.00 -4.57
C PHE A 275 12.09 -8.35 -3.08
N ALA A 276 11.09 -7.90 -2.33
CA ALA A 276 11.11 -8.07 -0.89
C ALA A 276 10.78 -9.50 -0.43
N ASP A 277 10.33 -10.38 -1.35
CA ASP A 277 10.05 -11.79 -1.08
C ASP A 277 10.23 -12.69 -2.32
N THR A 278 10.32 -14.01 -2.11
CA THR A 278 10.44 -15.02 -3.18
C THR A 278 9.10 -15.28 -3.89
N GLY A 279 7.97 -14.98 -3.25
CA GLY A 279 6.63 -15.07 -3.84
C GLY A 279 6.46 -14.07 -4.98
N SER A 280 6.80 -12.80 -4.75
CA SER A 280 6.75 -11.75 -5.77
C SER A 280 7.67 -12.04 -6.96
N LEU A 281 8.86 -12.57 -6.73
CA LEU A 281 9.75 -13.02 -7.80
C LEU A 281 9.10 -14.07 -8.73
N ASN A 282 8.26 -14.96 -8.21
CA ASN A 282 7.66 -16.05 -8.97
C ASN A 282 6.53 -15.65 -9.94
N TRP A 283 5.93 -14.47 -9.82
CA TRP A 283 4.87 -14.03 -10.74
C TRP A 283 5.20 -12.70 -11.44
N PHE A 284 5.83 -11.78 -10.73
CA PHE A 284 6.11 -10.43 -11.20
C PHE A 284 7.24 -10.40 -12.25
N PHE A 285 8.25 -11.23 -12.05
CA PHE A 285 9.42 -11.31 -12.91
C PHE A 285 9.13 -11.98 -14.28
N PRO A 286 8.39 -13.11 -14.36
CA PRO A 286 7.90 -13.64 -15.63
C PRO A 286 7.10 -12.62 -16.46
N LEU A 287 6.29 -11.81 -15.77
CA LEU A 287 5.43 -10.82 -16.40
C LEU A 287 6.27 -9.68 -17.03
N LEU A 288 7.25 -9.14 -16.31
CA LEU A 288 8.16 -8.12 -16.83
C LEU A 288 8.91 -8.60 -18.08
N ILE A 289 9.40 -9.83 -18.07
CA ILE A 289 10.09 -10.42 -19.22
C ILE A 289 9.15 -10.55 -20.41
N ALA A 290 7.93 -11.05 -20.21
CA ALA A 290 6.95 -11.17 -21.29
C ALA A 290 6.58 -9.81 -21.92
N TYR A 291 6.48 -8.76 -21.11
CA TYR A 291 6.25 -7.39 -21.61
C TYR A 291 7.41 -6.90 -22.48
N PHE A 292 8.66 -7.05 -22.05
CA PHE A 292 9.83 -6.66 -22.85
C PHE A 292 10.00 -7.54 -24.09
N PHE A 293 9.66 -8.83 -23.99
CA PHE A 293 9.63 -9.76 -25.11
C PHE A 293 8.62 -9.32 -26.18
N HIS A 294 7.40 -8.94 -25.78
CA HIS A 294 6.40 -8.37 -26.68
C HIS A 294 6.92 -7.09 -27.35
N TYR A 295 7.49 -6.16 -26.57
CA TYR A 295 8.01 -4.90 -27.10
C TYR A 295 9.10 -5.12 -28.15
N LEU A 296 10.03 -6.03 -27.88
CA LEU A 296 11.12 -6.38 -28.79
C LEU A 296 10.62 -6.98 -30.12
N HIS A 297 9.59 -7.83 -30.06
CA HIS A 297 9.03 -8.48 -31.25
C HIS A 297 8.09 -7.57 -32.05
N SER A 298 7.45 -6.59 -31.39
CA SER A 298 6.58 -5.60 -32.03
C SER A 298 7.36 -4.61 -32.91
N ARG A 299 8.63 -4.32 -32.57
CA ARG A 299 9.49 -3.36 -33.29
C ARG A 299 10.24 -4.02 -34.45
N SER A 300 10.62 -3.21 -35.44
CA SER A 300 11.39 -3.60 -36.63
C SER A 300 12.90 -3.71 -36.34
N TRP A 301 13.28 -4.40 -35.28
CA TRP A 301 14.69 -4.73 -35.02
C TRP A 301 15.20 -5.78 -36.02
N ARG A 302 16.51 -5.78 -36.30
CA ARG A 302 17.16 -6.82 -37.10
C ARG A 302 17.02 -8.18 -36.40
N PHE A 303 16.80 -9.23 -37.18
CA PHE A 303 16.59 -10.60 -36.70
C PHE A 303 17.68 -11.09 -35.70
N PRO A 304 18.99 -10.93 -35.94
CA PRO A 304 20.01 -11.38 -34.97
C PRO A 304 19.92 -10.62 -33.65
N THR A 305 19.62 -9.31 -33.68
CA THR A 305 19.44 -8.50 -32.47
C THR A 305 18.24 -8.96 -31.65
N LYS A 306 17.16 -9.41 -32.32
CA LYS A 306 15.99 -9.95 -31.63
C LYS A 306 16.32 -11.22 -30.88
N ILE A 307 17.07 -12.14 -31.50
CA ILE A 307 17.47 -13.41 -30.88
C ILE A 307 18.35 -13.16 -29.65
N ILE A 308 19.41 -12.36 -29.79
CA ILE A 308 20.38 -12.10 -28.71
C ILE A 308 19.68 -11.49 -27.48
N LEU A 309 18.85 -10.46 -27.69
CA LEU A 309 18.15 -9.79 -26.59
C LEU A 309 17.05 -10.67 -25.98
N SER A 310 16.36 -11.48 -26.77
CA SER A 310 15.38 -12.44 -26.24
C SER A 310 16.06 -13.53 -25.41
N ALA A 311 17.20 -14.03 -25.88
CA ALA A 311 18.03 -14.96 -25.12
C ALA A 311 18.51 -14.29 -23.83
N GLY A 312 19.01 -13.05 -23.87
CA GLY A 312 19.44 -12.31 -22.68
C GLY A 312 18.35 -12.12 -21.62
N LEU A 313 17.08 -12.00 -22.03
CA LEU A 313 15.94 -11.91 -21.10
C LEU A 313 15.58 -13.26 -20.46
N ILE A 314 15.68 -14.36 -21.21
CA ILE A 314 15.25 -15.71 -20.76
C ILE A 314 16.38 -16.45 -20.05
N PHE A 315 17.64 -16.16 -20.38
CA PHE A 315 18.82 -16.85 -19.86
C PHE A 315 18.92 -16.88 -18.32
N PRO A 316 18.58 -15.80 -17.58
CA PRO A 316 18.56 -15.85 -16.11
C PRO A 316 17.56 -16.87 -15.54
N PHE A 317 16.42 -17.08 -16.22
CA PHE A 317 15.45 -18.11 -15.83
C PHE A 317 16.03 -19.53 -16.00
N LEU A 318 16.78 -19.77 -17.08
CA LEU A 318 17.38 -21.07 -17.36
C LEU A 318 18.50 -21.42 -16.38
N ILE A 319 19.39 -20.48 -16.07
CA ILE A 319 20.51 -20.72 -15.14
C ILE A 319 20.01 -20.97 -13.71
N LEU A 320 19.08 -20.13 -13.25
CA LEU A 320 18.65 -20.10 -11.86
C LEU A 320 17.29 -20.78 -11.65
N GLY A 321 16.92 -21.67 -12.57
CA GLY A 321 15.61 -22.31 -12.64
C GLY A 321 15.15 -23.01 -11.36
N LYS A 322 16.09 -23.49 -10.55
CA LYS A 322 15.84 -24.12 -9.25
C LYS A 322 15.21 -23.18 -8.20
N TYR A 323 15.38 -21.86 -8.35
CA TYR A 323 14.81 -20.87 -7.42
C TYR A 323 13.40 -20.43 -7.82
N PHE A 324 12.92 -20.83 -8.99
CA PHE A 324 11.58 -20.56 -9.45
C PHE A 324 10.65 -21.74 -9.19
N SER A 325 9.41 -21.44 -8.82
CA SER A 325 8.35 -22.44 -8.71
C SER A 325 7.95 -22.95 -10.10
N ALA A 326 7.45 -24.18 -10.17
CA ALA A 326 6.89 -24.73 -11.40
C ALA A 326 5.77 -23.83 -11.99
N GLY A 327 4.98 -23.16 -11.13
CA GLY A 327 4.00 -22.17 -11.54
C GLY A 327 4.59 -20.96 -12.28
N SER A 328 5.76 -20.46 -11.86
CA SER A 328 6.47 -19.35 -12.52
C SER A 328 6.87 -19.70 -13.96
N TRP A 329 7.32 -20.94 -14.18
CA TRP A 329 7.69 -21.45 -15.50
C TRP A 329 6.49 -21.63 -16.44
N ILE A 330 5.38 -22.16 -15.92
CA ILE A 330 4.12 -22.27 -16.66
C ILE A 330 3.64 -20.87 -17.08
N LEU A 331 3.69 -19.92 -16.14
CA LEU A 331 3.32 -18.53 -16.38
C LEU A 331 4.19 -17.92 -17.48
N LEU A 332 5.52 -18.00 -17.37
CA LEU A 332 6.43 -17.45 -18.37
C LEU A 332 6.15 -18.02 -19.78
N SER A 333 6.00 -19.34 -19.89
CA SER A 333 5.77 -20.02 -21.16
C SER A 333 4.46 -19.59 -21.82
N ALA A 334 3.37 -19.53 -21.04
CA ALA A 334 2.07 -19.07 -21.51
C ALA A 334 2.14 -17.62 -22.02
N LEU A 335 2.85 -16.76 -21.29
CA LEU A 335 2.99 -15.34 -21.64
C LEU A 335 3.85 -15.11 -22.88
N LEU A 336 4.92 -15.89 -23.08
CA LEU A 336 5.76 -15.80 -24.28
C LEU A 336 5.00 -16.24 -25.53
N ILE A 337 4.23 -17.34 -25.44
CA ILE A 337 3.38 -17.82 -26.54
C ILE A 337 2.33 -16.75 -26.87
N TYR A 338 1.68 -16.19 -25.85
CA TYR A 338 0.71 -15.13 -26.04
C TYR A 338 1.33 -13.88 -26.69
N ALA A 339 2.46 -13.40 -26.16
CA ALA A 339 3.18 -12.23 -26.68
C ALA A 339 3.59 -12.41 -28.15
N TYR A 340 4.10 -13.59 -28.52
CA TYR A 340 4.43 -13.92 -29.90
C TYR A 340 3.18 -13.92 -30.78
N SER A 341 2.11 -14.57 -30.33
CA SER A 341 0.86 -14.69 -31.06
C SER A 341 0.30 -13.30 -31.42
N VAL A 342 0.22 -12.38 -30.47
CA VAL A 342 -0.29 -11.01 -30.66
C VAL A 342 0.50 -10.24 -31.74
N THR A 343 1.82 -10.47 -31.83
CA THR A 343 2.67 -9.80 -32.83
C THR A 343 2.64 -10.44 -34.21
N ALA A 344 2.41 -11.76 -34.29
CA ALA A 344 2.40 -12.53 -35.52
C ALA A 344 1.02 -12.53 -36.19
N PHE A 345 -0.07 -12.62 -35.41
CA PHE A 345 -1.45 -12.71 -35.89
C PHE A 345 -1.87 -11.63 -36.91
N PRO A 346 -1.54 -10.34 -36.73
CA PRO A 346 -1.93 -9.30 -37.67
C PRO A 346 -1.25 -9.45 -39.04
N LYS A 347 -0.14 -10.20 -39.13
CA LYS A 347 0.66 -10.36 -40.36
C LYS A 347 0.18 -11.53 -41.22
N ILE A 348 -0.70 -12.39 -40.70
CA ILE A 348 -1.22 -13.57 -41.41
C ILE A 348 -2.38 -13.14 -42.30
N ARG A 349 -2.16 -13.20 -43.62
CA ARG A 349 -3.14 -12.78 -44.63
C ARG A 349 -4.28 -13.80 -44.83
N ASN A 350 -4.02 -15.09 -44.58
CA ASN A 350 -5.00 -16.16 -44.81
C ASN A 350 -5.95 -16.34 -43.60
N ARG A 351 -7.26 -16.24 -43.85
CA ARG A 351 -8.33 -16.33 -42.84
C ARG A 351 -8.40 -17.71 -42.16
N TRP A 352 -8.16 -18.79 -42.90
CA TRP A 352 -8.18 -20.14 -42.35
C TRP A 352 -7.01 -20.40 -41.42
N TRP A 353 -5.80 -20.00 -41.82
CA TRP A 353 -4.62 -20.03 -40.94
C TRP A 353 -4.82 -19.17 -39.68
N LYS A 354 -5.48 -18.01 -39.80
CA LYS A 354 -5.80 -17.15 -38.66
C LYS A 354 -6.76 -17.81 -37.65
N LEU A 355 -7.73 -18.60 -38.13
CA LEU A 355 -8.69 -19.33 -37.29
C LEU A 355 -8.10 -20.62 -36.69
N SER A 356 -7.26 -21.34 -37.44
CA SER A 356 -6.64 -22.60 -37.00
C SER A 356 -5.59 -22.42 -35.90
N ILE A 357 -5.05 -21.23 -35.69
CA ILE A 357 -4.04 -21.00 -34.65
C ILE A 357 -4.62 -21.10 -33.25
N ILE A 358 -5.89 -20.72 -33.01
CA ILE A 358 -6.50 -20.87 -31.68
C ILE A 358 -6.48 -22.35 -31.23
N PRO A 359 -7.03 -23.31 -32.01
CA PRO A 359 -6.96 -24.72 -31.65
C PRO A 359 -5.52 -25.25 -31.59
N ILE A 360 -4.62 -24.82 -32.48
CA ILE A 360 -3.20 -25.22 -32.45
C ILE A 360 -2.51 -24.72 -31.17
N CYS A 361 -2.73 -23.47 -30.76
CA CYS A 361 -2.18 -22.91 -29.54
C CYS A 361 -2.75 -23.60 -28.30
N THR A 362 -4.05 -23.95 -28.29
CA THR A 362 -4.62 -24.72 -27.17
C THR A 362 -4.05 -26.13 -27.10
N ILE A 363 -3.86 -26.81 -28.23
CA ILE A 363 -3.22 -28.13 -28.27
C ILE A 363 -1.77 -28.03 -27.83
N ALA A 364 -1.02 -27.06 -28.34
CA ALA A 364 0.37 -26.81 -27.93
C ALA A 364 0.46 -26.53 -26.43
N TRP A 365 -0.49 -25.78 -25.86
CA TRP A 365 -0.54 -25.51 -24.43
C TRP A 365 -0.83 -26.76 -23.60
N VAL A 366 -1.78 -27.60 -24.04
CA VAL A 366 -2.07 -28.90 -23.40
C VAL A 366 -0.85 -29.82 -23.46
N VAL A 367 -0.17 -29.89 -24.62
CA VAL A 367 1.07 -30.65 -24.78
C VAL A 367 2.14 -30.11 -23.83
N ILE A 368 2.34 -28.79 -23.74
CA ILE A 368 3.29 -28.18 -22.80
C ILE A 368 2.95 -28.54 -21.36
N ALA A 369 1.68 -28.47 -20.95
CA ALA A 369 1.26 -28.82 -19.59
C ALA A 369 1.54 -30.30 -19.26
N ILE A 370 1.29 -31.20 -20.21
CA ILE A 370 1.58 -32.64 -20.06
C ILE A 370 3.10 -32.88 -20.02
N SER A 371 3.86 -32.27 -20.93
CA SER A 371 5.32 -32.35 -20.98
C SER A 371 5.96 -31.85 -19.70
N ILE A 372 5.38 -30.83 -19.07
CA ILE A 372 5.84 -30.27 -17.81
C ILE A 372 5.76 -31.29 -16.66
N VAL A 373 4.62 -31.98 -16.51
CA VAL A 373 4.45 -33.03 -15.48
C VAL A 373 5.36 -34.23 -15.77
N TRP A 374 5.62 -34.50 -17.05
CA TRP A 374 6.53 -35.55 -17.49
C TRP A 374 8.01 -35.21 -17.22
N ILE A 375 8.43 -33.96 -17.44
CA ILE A 375 9.79 -33.49 -17.14
C ILE A 375 10.11 -33.66 -15.66
N GLY A 376 9.15 -33.38 -14.77
CA GLY A 376 9.31 -33.58 -13.32
C GLY A 376 9.52 -35.03 -12.87
N SER A 377 9.31 -36.02 -13.75
CA SER A 377 9.59 -37.44 -13.46
C SER A 377 11.06 -37.82 -13.60
N PHE A 378 11.87 -37.01 -14.27
CA PHE A 378 13.29 -37.29 -14.47
C PHE A 378 14.11 -36.87 -13.26
N SER A 379 15.12 -37.69 -12.92
CA SER A 379 16.04 -37.45 -11.80
C SER A 379 16.90 -36.19 -11.93
N TRP A 380 17.14 -35.72 -13.16
CA TRP A 380 17.93 -34.51 -13.44
C TRP A 380 17.10 -33.22 -13.46
N SER A 381 15.76 -33.31 -13.35
CA SER A 381 14.88 -32.14 -13.42
C SER A 381 15.02 -31.23 -12.20
N PHE A 382 14.69 -29.94 -12.33
CA PHE A 382 14.77 -29.01 -11.20
C PHE A 382 13.87 -29.46 -10.04
N ASP A 383 14.34 -29.24 -8.80
CA ASP A 383 13.66 -29.65 -7.56
C ASP A 383 12.17 -29.26 -7.54
N SER A 384 11.83 -28.06 -8.00
CA SER A 384 10.45 -27.56 -8.04
C SER A 384 9.53 -28.32 -9.00
N TRP A 385 10.07 -28.90 -10.08
CA TRP A 385 9.32 -29.77 -10.98
C TRP A 385 9.16 -31.18 -10.41
N GLN A 386 10.17 -31.69 -9.73
CA GLN A 386 10.09 -32.97 -9.02
C GLN A 386 9.06 -32.89 -7.90
N GLU A 387 9.04 -31.80 -7.13
CA GLU A 387 8.05 -31.55 -6.09
C GLU A 387 6.62 -31.50 -6.67
N LEU A 388 6.42 -30.78 -7.79
CA LEU A 388 5.13 -30.76 -8.48
C LEU A 388 4.70 -32.16 -8.95
N HIS A 389 5.63 -32.94 -9.51
CA HIS A 389 5.35 -34.30 -9.97
C HIS A 389 5.01 -35.24 -8.80
N GLN A 390 5.77 -35.18 -7.71
CA GLN A 390 5.54 -36.00 -6.53
C GLN A 390 4.21 -35.63 -5.83
N THR A 391 3.90 -34.35 -5.71
CA THR A 391 2.61 -33.88 -5.15
C THR A 391 1.44 -34.25 -6.06
N TRP A 392 1.61 -34.17 -7.39
CA TRP A 392 0.63 -34.66 -8.36
C TRP A 392 0.35 -36.16 -8.20
N ILE A 393 1.38 -36.98 -8.07
CA ILE A 393 1.23 -38.42 -7.83
C ILE A 393 0.50 -38.68 -6.51
N LYS A 394 0.99 -38.08 -5.41
CA LYS A 394 0.47 -38.31 -4.06
C LYS A 394 -0.93 -37.75 -3.84
N GLY A 395 -1.25 -36.60 -4.44
CA GLY A 395 -2.50 -35.88 -4.23
C GLY A 395 -3.60 -36.23 -5.23
N TYR A 396 -3.26 -36.43 -6.50
CA TYR A 396 -4.24 -36.62 -7.58
C TYR A 396 -4.31 -38.06 -8.09
N ARG A 397 -3.17 -38.75 -8.32
CA ARG A 397 -3.14 -40.11 -8.90
C ARG A 397 -3.22 -41.25 -7.88
N ALA A 398 -3.00 -41.00 -6.59
CA ALA A 398 -3.09 -42.01 -5.54
C ALA A 398 -4.52 -42.53 -5.34
N SER A 399 -4.69 -43.66 -4.65
CA SER A 399 -6.01 -44.15 -4.24
C SER A 399 -6.67 -43.14 -3.29
N GLY A 400 -7.87 -42.65 -3.66
CA GLY A 400 -8.53 -41.53 -3.00
C GLY A 400 -7.91 -40.15 -3.30
N GLY A 401 -7.20 -40.02 -4.43
CA GLY A 401 -6.71 -38.75 -4.95
C GLY A 401 -7.83 -37.85 -5.47
N SER A 402 -7.70 -36.55 -5.27
CA SER A 402 -8.63 -35.55 -5.80
C SER A 402 -7.89 -34.25 -6.10
N LEU A 403 -8.47 -33.40 -6.96
CA LEU A 403 -7.89 -32.08 -7.25
C LEU A 403 -7.80 -31.22 -5.98
N VAL A 404 -8.76 -31.35 -5.06
CA VAL A 404 -8.74 -30.65 -3.77
C VAL A 404 -7.55 -31.11 -2.93
N ARG A 405 -7.30 -32.42 -2.86
CA ARG A 405 -6.16 -32.99 -2.13
C ARG A 405 -4.82 -32.61 -2.75
N PHE A 406 -4.75 -32.50 -4.08
CA PHE A 406 -3.58 -31.95 -4.76
C PHE A 406 -3.34 -30.49 -4.37
N LEU A 407 -4.37 -29.64 -4.38
CA LEU A 407 -4.24 -28.23 -3.97
C LEU A 407 -3.87 -28.08 -2.49
N ASP A 408 -4.41 -28.94 -1.63
CA ASP A 408 -4.04 -29.00 -0.21
C ASP A 408 -2.55 -29.31 -0.01
N LEU A 409 -1.97 -30.19 -0.83
CA LEU A 409 -0.57 -30.59 -0.72
C LEU A 409 0.39 -29.62 -1.44
N TYR A 410 0.00 -29.09 -2.60
CA TYR A 410 0.86 -28.27 -3.45
C TYR A 410 0.80 -26.77 -3.09
N TRP A 411 -0.38 -26.25 -2.77
CA TRP A 411 -0.59 -24.83 -2.47
C TRP A 411 -0.82 -24.56 -0.97
N ALA A 412 -1.10 -25.60 -0.19
CA ALA A 412 -1.12 -25.62 1.27
C ALA A 412 -1.81 -24.39 1.90
N GLU A 413 -1.06 -23.50 2.54
CA GLU A 413 -1.59 -22.31 3.21
C GLU A 413 -2.35 -21.37 2.25
N GLY A 414 -1.89 -21.22 1.01
CA GLY A 414 -2.56 -20.36 0.04
C GLY A 414 -3.94 -20.89 -0.36
N TRP A 415 -4.10 -22.20 -0.44
CA TRP A 415 -5.41 -22.83 -0.69
C TRP A 415 -6.35 -22.73 0.53
N ILE A 416 -5.81 -22.83 1.75
CA ILE A 416 -6.58 -22.60 2.98
C ILE A 416 -7.06 -21.14 3.06
N GLN A 417 -6.17 -20.19 2.78
CA GLN A 417 -6.53 -18.76 2.71
C GLN A 417 -7.59 -18.50 1.65
N THR A 418 -7.49 -19.12 0.48
CA THR A 418 -8.45 -19.00 -0.63
C THR A 418 -9.84 -19.53 -0.24
N ARG A 419 -9.91 -20.70 0.40
CA ARG A 419 -11.19 -21.24 0.92
C ARG A 419 -11.78 -20.38 2.04
N SER A 420 -10.93 -19.85 2.92
CA SER A 420 -11.35 -18.97 4.02
C SER A 420 -11.91 -17.65 3.48
N ALA A 421 -11.20 -17.01 2.53
CA ALA A 421 -11.66 -15.82 1.83
C ALA A 421 -13.02 -16.05 1.15
N TRP A 422 -13.19 -17.18 0.46
CA TRP A 422 -14.47 -17.53 -0.17
C TRP A 422 -15.61 -17.63 0.87
N ASN A 423 -15.37 -18.31 1.99
CA ASN A 423 -16.38 -18.45 3.03
C ASN A 423 -16.72 -17.14 3.73
N TRP A 424 -15.72 -16.32 4.03
CA TRP A 424 -15.92 -15.01 4.65
C TRP A 424 -16.56 -13.99 3.70
N SER A 425 -16.29 -14.09 2.38
CA SER A 425 -16.91 -13.20 1.39
C SER A 425 -18.44 -13.35 1.34
N LYS A 426 -18.98 -14.51 1.74
CA LYS A 426 -20.42 -14.76 1.81
C LYS A 426 -21.12 -13.90 2.86
N GLN A 427 -20.39 -13.38 3.85
CA GLN A 427 -20.95 -12.55 4.93
C GLN A 427 -21.32 -11.15 4.42
N SER A 428 -20.57 -10.61 3.46
CA SER A 428 -20.83 -9.30 2.85
C SER A 428 -20.43 -9.31 1.38
N ILE A 429 -21.26 -9.94 0.54
CA ILE A 429 -20.95 -10.13 -0.89
C ILE A 429 -20.92 -8.79 -1.64
N TRP A 430 -21.85 -7.88 -1.34
CA TRP A 430 -22.01 -6.63 -2.09
C TRP A 430 -20.95 -5.59 -1.75
N MET A 431 -20.79 -5.29 -0.45
CA MET A 431 -19.92 -4.22 0.03
C MET A 431 -18.51 -4.73 0.41
N GLY A 432 -18.35 -6.04 0.58
CA GLY A 432 -17.15 -6.62 1.17
C GLY A 432 -17.11 -6.44 2.68
N ASN A 433 -16.13 -7.08 3.31
CA ASN A 433 -15.84 -6.98 4.74
C ASN A 433 -14.96 -5.75 5.07
N GLY A 434 -14.45 -5.08 4.04
CA GLY A 434 -13.65 -3.86 4.12
C GLY A 434 -12.17 -4.07 3.83
N ALA A 435 -11.52 -3.02 3.34
CA ALA A 435 -10.08 -3.03 3.04
C ALA A 435 -9.24 -3.38 4.27
N GLY A 436 -8.37 -4.38 4.17
CA GLY A 436 -7.52 -4.89 5.24
C GLY A 436 -8.23 -5.87 6.18
N SER A 437 -9.52 -6.18 5.95
CA SER A 437 -10.29 -7.08 6.81
C SER A 437 -9.86 -8.54 6.66
N PHE A 438 -9.45 -8.99 5.47
CA PHE A 438 -8.93 -10.34 5.29
C PHE A 438 -7.74 -10.60 6.21
N ALA A 439 -6.81 -9.64 6.26
CA ALA A 439 -5.63 -9.72 7.11
C ALA A 439 -6.01 -9.83 8.58
N LEU A 440 -6.97 -9.01 9.03
CA LEU A 440 -7.47 -9.05 10.40
C LEU A 440 -8.12 -10.39 10.74
N ASN A 441 -9.02 -10.88 9.89
CA ASN A 441 -9.69 -12.17 10.08
C ASN A 441 -8.69 -13.33 10.09
N TRP A 442 -7.65 -13.24 9.26
CA TRP A 442 -6.59 -14.25 9.22
C TRP A 442 -5.76 -14.27 10.51
N ILE A 443 -5.41 -13.11 11.08
CA ILE A 443 -4.72 -13.03 12.38
C ILE A 443 -5.63 -13.58 13.49
N ASP A 444 -6.89 -13.15 13.51
CA ASP A 444 -7.86 -13.53 14.55
C ASP A 444 -8.12 -15.05 14.58
N SER A 445 -8.18 -15.68 13.40
CA SER A 445 -8.38 -17.13 13.28
C SER A 445 -7.22 -17.97 13.85
N ARG A 446 -6.04 -17.37 14.11
CA ARG A 446 -4.84 -18.03 14.63
C ARG A 446 -4.51 -17.52 16.03
N SER A 447 -5.41 -17.75 16.99
CA SER A 447 -5.40 -17.25 18.38
C SER A 447 -4.16 -17.55 19.24
N VAL A 448 -3.15 -18.27 18.71
CA VAL A 448 -1.95 -18.72 19.45
C VAL A 448 -0.66 -18.08 18.92
N ASN A 449 -0.67 -17.42 17.77
CA ASN A 449 0.54 -16.84 17.17
C ASN A 449 0.72 -15.37 17.55
N PRO A 450 1.97 -14.92 17.81
CA PRO A 450 2.25 -13.51 18.07
C PRO A 450 1.88 -12.66 16.84
N VAL A 451 1.16 -11.56 17.07
CA VAL A 451 0.87 -10.56 16.04
C VAL A 451 2.21 -10.06 15.50
N PRO A 452 2.48 -10.20 14.18
CA PRO A 452 3.77 -9.79 13.64
C PRO A 452 3.92 -8.27 13.80
N PRO A 453 5.03 -7.76 14.37
CA PRO A 453 5.23 -6.34 14.66
C PRO A 453 5.26 -5.46 13.39
N GLY A 454 5.32 -6.09 12.22
CA GLY A 454 5.19 -5.43 10.93
C GLY A 454 3.79 -5.48 10.31
N GLY A 455 2.91 -6.43 10.65
CA GLY A 455 1.83 -6.84 9.73
C GLY A 455 2.12 -8.21 9.12
N ILE A 456 1.08 -8.90 8.63
CA ILE A 456 1.28 -10.13 7.84
C ILE A 456 2.03 -9.75 6.57
N ARG A 457 3.13 -10.45 6.31
CA ARG A 457 4.00 -10.12 5.17
C ARG A 457 3.48 -10.64 3.85
N GLU A 458 2.77 -11.76 3.82
CA GLU A 458 2.46 -12.49 2.59
C GLU A 458 1.12 -13.23 2.70
N PHE A 459 0.23 -12.98 1.75
CA PHE A 459 -0.95 -13.80 1.52
C PHE A 459 -0.76 -14.62 0.24
N GLY A 460 -1.01 -15.92 0.33
CA GLY A 460 -0.95 -16.85 -0.79
C GLY A 460 -2.29 -17.02 -1.51
N LEU A 461 -3.27 -16.14 -1.33
CA LEU A 461 -4.61 -16.25 -1.92
C LEU A 461 -4.77 -15.51 -3.25
N THR A 462 -5.75 -15.87 -4.07
CA THR A 462 -5.96 -15.18 -5.36
C THR A 462 -6.51 -13.77 -5.19
N SER A 463 -5.96 -12.83 -5.93
CA SER A 463 -6.35 -11.41 -5.94
C SER A 463 -7.84 -11.15 -6.12
N PHE A 464 -8.52 -11.91 -6.99
CA PHE A 464 -9.95 -11.81 -7.19
C PHE A 464 -10.71 -12.06 -5.89
N LEU A 465 -10.35 -13.14 -5.19
CA LEU A 465 -10.94 -13.47 -3.91
C LEU A 465 -10.59 -12.46 -2.82
N PHE A 466 -9.38 -11.88 -2.90
CA PHE A 466 -9.02 -10.76 -2.04
C PHE A 466 -9.94 -9.56 -2.27
N LEU A 467 -10.11 -9.13 -3.53
CA LEU A 467 -10.93 -7.98 -3.91
C LEU A 467 -12.41 -8.21 -3.57
N LEU A 468 -12.91 -9.42 -3.81
CA LEU A 468 -14.27 -9.80 -3.47
C LEU A 468 -14.48 -9.82 -1.96
N HIS A 469 -13.52 -10.34 -1.19
CA HIS A 469 -13.60 -10.34 0.27
C HIS A 469 -13.56 -8.93 0.85
N ASP A 470 -12.56 -8.14 0.49
CA ASP A 470 -12.29 -6.84 1.11
C ASP A 470 -13.18 -5.72 0.55
N GLY A 471 -13.54 -5.75 -0.73
CA GLY A 471 -14.32 -4.69 -1.37
C GLY A 471 -15.64 -5.11 -2.00
N GLY A 472 -15.96 -6.40 -1.98
CA GLY A 472 -17.21 -6.91 -2.52
C GLY A 472 -17.35 -6.76 -4.02
N ILE A 473 -18.57 -7.01 -4.50
CA ILE A 473 -18.94 -6.81 -5.89
C ILE A 473 -18.77 -5.35 -6.30
N PHE A 474 -19.08 -4.38 -5.44
CA PHE A 474 -19.03 -2.96 -5.80
C PHE A 474 -17.61 -2.46 -6.09
N LEU A 475 -16.63 -2.72 -5.21
CA LEU A 475 -15.24 -2.33 -5.50
C LEU A 475 -14.75 -3.04 -6.76
N THR A 476 -15.06 -4.32 -6.92
CA THR A 476 -14.64 -5.12 -8.07
C THR A 476 -15.20 -4.55 -9.38
N LEU A 477 -16.48 -4.15 -9.41
CA LEU A 477 -17.10 -3.54 -10.59
C LEU A 477 -16.53 -2.16 -10.91
N VAL A 478 -16.41 -1.27 -9.91
CA VAL A 478 -15.80 0.06 -10.10
C VAL A 478 -14.38 -0.07 -10.65
N PHE A 479 -13.63 -1.03 -10.11
CA PHE A 479 -12.28 -1.35 -10.56
C PHE A 479 -12.27 -1.82 -12.02
N LEU A 480 -13.12 -2.77 -12.42
CA LEU A 480 -13.20 -3.26 -13.79
C LEU A 480 -13.68 -2.19 -14.79
N VAL A 481 -14.63 -1.34 -14.41
CA VAL A 481 -15.11 -0.23 -15.25
C VAL A 481 -14.00 0.80 -15.46
N TRP A 482 -13.26 1.17 -14.41
CA TRP A 482 -12.11 2.05 -14.53
C TRP A 482 -11.08 1.51 -15.52
N VAL A 483 -10.75 0.22 -15.43
CA VAL A 483 -9.86 -0.47 -16.37
C VAL A 483 -10.43 -0.40 -17.80
N GLY A 484 -11.73 -0.68 -17.98
CA GLY A 484 -12.46 -0.56 -19.25
C GLY A 484 -12.32 0.81 -19.91
N LEU A 485 -12.47 1.88 -19.14
CA LEU A 485 -12.37 3.26 -19.61
C LEU A 485 -10.94 3.64 -20.02
N GLU A 486 -9.95 3.24 -19.23
CA GLU A 486 -8.54 3.48 -19.58
C GLU A 486 -8.15 2.76 -20.89
N ILE A 487 -8.70 1.57 -21.16
CA ILE A 487 -8.52 0.86 -22.44
C ILE A 487 -9.17 1.63 -23.60
N ALA A 488 -10.42 2.04 -23.43
CA ALA A 488 -11.18 2.71 -24.47
C ALA A 488 -10.52 4.04 -24.91
N LEU A 489 -9.87 4.73 -23.97
CA LEU A 489 -9.12 5.96 -24.23
C LEU A 489 -7.80 5.75 -24.98
N ARG A 490 -7.21 4.55 -24.90
CA ARG A 490 -5.83 4.30 -25.34
C ARG A 490 -5.69 3.22 -26.43
N ASP A 491 -6.73 2.43 -26.70
CA ASP A 491 -6.83 1.42 -27.79
C ASP A 491 -5.77 0.29 -27.77
N HIS A 492 -5.55 -0.34 -26.61
CA HIS A 492 -4.53 -1.41 -26.41
C HIS A 492 -5.06 -2.72 -25.83
N TRP A 493 -6.25 -3.14 -26.25
CA TRP A 493 -6.91 -4.36 -25.76
C TRP A 493 -6.05 -5.64 -25.84
N LYS A 494 -5.07 -5.70 -26.74
CA LYS A 494 -4.19 -6.86 -26.93
C LYS A 494 -3.14 -7.05 -25.82
N ILE A 495 -2.61 -5.95 -25.27
CA ILE A 495 -1.67 -6.01 -24.13
C ILE A 495 -2.45 -6.29 -22.83
N LEU A 496 -3.72 -5.87 -22.78
CA LEU A 496 -4.58 -6.11 -21.63
C LEU A 496 -4.89 -7.60 -21.42
N ILE A 497 -5.11 -8.39 -22.46
CA ILE A 497 -5.39 -9.83 -22.31
C ILE A 497 -4.19 -10.58 -21.71
N LEU A 498 -2.95 -10.12 -21.96
CA LEU A 498 -1.74 -10.66 -21.33
C LEU A 498 -1.75 -10.43 -19.81
N LEU A 499 -2.27 -9.26 -19.41
CA LEU A 499 -2.16 -8.74 -18.07
C LEU A 499 -3.34 -9.18 -17.20
N LEU A 500 -4.58 -9.04 -17.69
CA LEU A 500 -5.84 -9.18 -16.94
C LEU A 500 -5.96 -10.48 -16.11
N PRO A 501 -5.71 -11.67 -16.68
CA PRO A 501 -5.81 -12.91 -15.92
C PRO A 501 -4.79 -12.99 -14.79
N ILE A 502 -3.62 -12.35 -14.96
CA ILE A 502 -2.56 -12.42 -13.95
C ILE A 502 -2.95 -11.60 -12.73
N ALA A 503 -3.35 -10.35 -12.90
CA ALA A 503 -3.70 -9.58 -11.71
C ALA A 503 -5.03 -10.02 -11.08
N ILE A 504 -5.94 -10.66 -11.82
CA ILE A 504 -7.15 -11.21 -11.22
C ILE A 504 -6.87 -12.52 -10.46
N PHE A 505 -6.00 -13.41 -10.94
CA PHE A 505 -5.88 -14.76 -10.38
C PHE A 505 -4.61 -15.04 -9.58
N PHE A 506 -3.59 -14.18 -9.60
CA PHE A 506 -2.33 -14.40 -8.86
C PHE A 506 -2.35 -13.75 -7.47
N MET A 507 -1.20 -13.67 -6.79
CA MET A 507 -1.02 -13.17 -5.41
C MET A 507 -1.72 -11.83 -5.16
N PRO A 508 -2.32 -11.62 -3.98
CA PRO A 508 -3.14 -10.46 -3.67
C PRO A 508 -2.26 -9.22 -3.54
N TRP A 509 -2.85 -8.07 -3.81
CA TRP A 509 -2.07 -6.87 -4.11
C TRP A 509 -1.78 -6.07 -2.83
N THR A 510 -1.33 -6.79 -1.79
CA THR A 510 -1.02 -6.34 -0.43
C THR A 510 0.41 -6.79 -0.07
N GLY A 511 1.27 -5.89 0.42
CA GLY A 511 2.72 -6.19 0.63
C GLY A 511 3.42 -6.59 -0.69
N SER A 512 4.71 -6.95 -0.77
CA SER A 512 5.91 -6.42 -0.13
C SER A 512 6.56 -5.28 -0.95
N SER A 513 5.81 -4.64 -1.86
CA SER A 513 5.87 -3.17 -1.96
C SER A 513 4.59 -2.50 -2.51
N GLY A 514 3.44 -2.92 -1.96
CA GLY A 514 2.12 -2.74 -2.57
C GLY A 514 2.05 -3.45 -3.93
N THR A 515 2.42 -4.74 -3.96
CA THR A 515 2.81 -5.56 -5.14
C THR A 515 3.34 -4.73 -6.33
N ALA A 516 4.61 -4.35 -6.11
CA ALA A 516 5.33 -3.14 -6.51
C ALA A 516 4.53 -2.05 -7.24
N ALA A 517 3.96 -1.20 -6.38
CA ALA A 517 3.13 -0.04 -6.66
C ALA A 517 2.02 -0.33 -7.68
N PHE A 518 1.25 -1.36 -7.32
CA PHE A 518 0.14 -1.93 -8.05
C PHE A 518 0.50 -2.23 -9.51
N PHE A 519 1.58 -3.00 -9.60
CA PHE A 519 2.43 -3.28 -10.73
C PHE A 519 2.61 -2.14 -11.73
N CYS A 520 3.25 -1.09 -11.21
CA CYS A 520 3.49 0.22 -11.84
C CYS A 520 2.25 0.72 -12.57
N LEU A 521 1.17 0.76 -11.75
CA LEU A 521 -0.25 0.90 -12.06
C LEU A 521 -0.61 0.36 -13.44
N TRP A 522 -0.48 -0.96 -13.48
CA TRP A 522 -0.70 -1.86 -14.59
C TRP A 522 -0.26 -1.32 -15.95
N LEU A 523 1.06 -1.08 -15.98
CA LEU A 523 1.92 -0.82 -17.14
C LEU A 523 1.45 0.33 -18.04
N VAL A 524 0.85 1.33 -17.39
CA VAL A 524 0.26 2.53 -18.02
C VAL A 524 -0.87 2.17 -18.99
N THR A 525 -1.69 1.17 -18.67
CA THR A 525 -3.03 0.96 -19.26
C THR A 525 -3.24 1.31 -20.77
N SER A 526 -2.41 1.04 -21.78
CA SER A 526 -1.12 0.36 -21.94
C SER A 526 -0.43 0.90 -23.22
N SER A 527 -0.14 2.22 -23.21
CA SER A 527 0.96 2.89 -23.94
C SER A 527 0.94 3.14 -25.48
N SER A 528 -0.04 3.97 -25.92
CA SER A 528 0.09 5.07 -26.91
C SER A 528 -0.53 6.35 -26.31
N PRO A 529 -0.27 7.57 -26.84
CA PRO A 529 -1.03 8.77 -26.44
C PRO A 529 -2.54 8.55 -26.65
N PRO A 530 -3.41 9.30 -25.94
CA PRO A 530 -4.87 9.20 -26.12
C PRO A 530 -5.22 9.50 -27.59
N THR A 531 -5.73 8.50 -28.31
CA THR A 531 -6.01 8.59 -29.75
C THR A 531 -7.47 8.98 -30.05
N ARG A 532 -8.37 8.78 -29.09
CA ARG A 532 -9.81 9.03 -29.24
C ARG A 532 -10.31 9.99 -28.16
N GLU A 533 -11.01 11.03 -28.59
CA GLU A 533 -11.90 11.77 -27.70
C GLU A 533 -13.12 10.88 -27.39
N LEU A 534 -13.01 10.05 -26.35
CA LEU A 534 -14.20 9.43 -25.76
C LEU A 534 -15.17 10.55 -25.39
N HIS A 535 -16.47 10.36 -25.63
CA HIS A 535 -17.45 11.41 -25.37
C HIS A 535 -17.35 11.87 -23.91
N ARG A 536 -17.19 13.20 -23.70
CA ARG A 536 -16.85 13.80 -22.40
C ARG A 536 -17.82 13.38 -21.29
N ALA A 537 -19.07 13.11 -21.62
CA ALA A 537 -20.09 12.68 -20.67
C ALA A 537 -19.83 11.29 -20.09
N ILE A 538 -19.13 10.38 -20.79
CA ILE A 538 -18.88 9.01 -20.31
C ILE A 538 -17.87 9.05 -19.15
N VAL A 539 -16.76 9.78 -19.32
CA VAL A 539 -15.75 9.91 -18.26
C VAL A 539 -16.27 10.75 -17.09
N GLY A 540 -16.99 11.84 -17.38
CA GLY A 540 -17.64 12.65 -16.35
C GLY A 540 -18.68 11.85 -15.55
N GLY A 541 -19.48 11.03 -16.24
CA GLY A 541 -20.46 10.14 -15.62
C GLY A 541 -19.83 9.09 -14.71
N PHE A 542 -18.70 8.48 -15.13
CA PHE A 542 -17.95 7.56 -14.27
C PHE A 542 -17.42 8.26 -13.00
N ASN A 543 -16.83 9.45 -13.14
CA ASN A 543 -16.31 10.21 -12.00
C ASN A 543 -17.44 10.59 -11.01
N LEU A 544 -18.61 10.97 -11.52
CA LEU A 544 -19.79 11.26 -10.70
C LEU A 544 -20.32 10.00 -10.01
N PHE A 545 -20.41 8.88 -10.74
CA PHE A 545 -20.84 7.59 -10.19
C PHE A 545 -19.91 7.14 -9.05
N ALA A 546 -18.61 7.24 -9.25
CA ALA A 546 -17.61 6.90 -8.24
C ALA A 546 -17.75 7.77 -6.97
N LEU A 547 -18.02 9.07 -7.13
CA LEU A 547 -18.31 9.98 -6.02
C LEU A 547 -19.59 9.59 -5.27
N LEU A 548 -20.69 9.36 -5.99
CA LEU A 548 -21.99 9.02 -5.40
C LEU A 548 -21.93 7.68 -4.66
N LEU A 549 -21.34 6.65 -5.28
CA LEU A 549 -21.21 5.34 -4.69
C LEU A 549 -20.28 5.35 -3.48
N GLY A 550 -19.12 6.02 -3.57
CA GLY A 550 -18.21 6.17 -2.44
C GLY A 550 -18.85 6.93 -1.28
N SER A 551 -19.64 7.97 -1.57
CA SER A 551 -20.37 8.74 -0.56
C SER A 551 -21.45 7.89 0.09
N PHE A 552 -22.19 7.11 -0.70
CA PHE A 552 -23.19 6.18 -0.18
C PHE A 552 -22.57 5.15 0.78
N LEU A 553 -21.44 4.53 0.41
CA LEU A 553 -20.74 3.57 1.28
C LEU A 553 -20.26 4.23 2.58
N LEU A 554 -19.71 5.44 2.47
CA LEU A 554 -19.30 6.21 3.65
C LEU A 554 -20.48 6.53 4.57
N PHE A 555 -21.60 7.02 4.02
CA PHE A 555 -22.81 7.31 4.80
C PHE A 555 -23.42 6.06 5.40
N TYR A 556 -23.44 4.95 4.67
CA TYR A 556 -23.89 3.66 5.16
C TYR A 556 -23.07 3.21 6.39
N ALA A 557 -21.74 3.29 6.31
CA ALA A 557 -20.87 2.99 7.44
C ALA A 557 -21.10 3.95 8.60
N LEU A 558 -21.23 5.26 8.35
CA LEU A 558 -21.50 6.26 9.39
C LEU A 558 -22.83 6.03 10.10
N ILE A 559 -23.89 5.64 9.37
CA ILE A 559 -25.19 5.26 9.96
C ILE A 559 -25.05 4.00 10.80
N GLY A 560 -24.28 3.01 10.34
CA GLY A 560 -23.97 1.80 11.12
C GLY A 560 -23.18 2.09 12.39
N ILE A 561 -22.28 3.09 12.36
CA ILE A 561 -21.49 3.52 13.52
C ILE A 561 -22.30 4.42 14.47
N ALA A 562 -23.28 5.18 13.97
CA ALA A 562 -24.08 6.12 14.76
C ALA A 562 -24.71 5.53 16.05
N PRO A 563 -25.33 4.33 16.05
CA PRO A 563 -25.79 3.68 17.28
C PRO A 563 -24.65 3.18 18.17
N ASN A 564 -23.47 2.95 17.60
CA ASN A 564 -22.28 2.39 18.25
C ASN A 564 -21.33 3.47 18.82
N LEU A 565 -21.68 4.76 18.72
CA LEU A 565 -20.93 5.91 19.25
C LEU A 565 -20.77 5.94 20.79
N ARG A 566 -21.05 4.83 21.48
CA ARG A 566 -20.93 4.67 22.93
C ARG A 566 -19.61 4.02 23.32
N GLY A 567 -18.51 4.76 23.16
CA GLY A 567 -17.22 4.50 23.81
C GLY A 567 -16.80 3.02 23.95
N PRO A 568 -16.10 2.64 25.03
CA PRO A 568 -15.71 1.25 25.31
C PRO A 568 -16.90 0.32 25.66
N GLU A 569 -18.13 0.86 25.72
CA GLU A 569 -19.35 0.16 26.14
C GLU A 569 -19.94 -0.69 25.02
N PHE A 570 -19.74 -0.28 23.76
CA PHE A 570 -20.17 -1.01 22.58
C PHE A 570 -19.62 -2.46 22.55
N ARG A 571 -18.36 -2.68 22.95
CA ARG A 571 -17.77 -4.03 22.99
C ARG A 571 -18.12 -4.86 24.21
N TYR A 572 -18.60 -4.25 25.30
CA TYR A 572 -19.14 -5.04 26.40
C TYR A 572 -20.39 -5.81 25.93
N ALA A 573 -21.19 -5.21 25.03
CA ALA A 573 -22.35 -5.88 24.45
C ALA A 573 -21.98 -7.07 23.55
N GLU A 574 -20.89 -6.97 22.77
CA GLU A 574 -20.47 -8.04 21.83
C GLU A 574 -19.51 -9.08 22.45
N LEU A 575 -18.50 -8.65 23.23
CA LEU A 575 -17.42 -9.49 23.75
C LEU A 575 -17.50 -9.74 25.27
N LYS A 576 -18.51 -9.17 25.96
CA LYS A 576 -18.71 -9.28 27.41
C LYS A 576 -17.48 -8.94 28.26
N SER A 577 -16.59 -8.10 27.74
CA SER A 577 -15.36 -7.68 28.40
C SER A 577 -15.08 -6.21 28.10
N TYR A 578 -14.80 -5.43 29.14
CA TYR A 578 -14.30 -4.07 28.99
C TYR A 578 -12.84 -4.15 28.55
N GLN A 579 -12.50 -3.43 27.48
CA GLN A 579 -11.17 -3.51 26.89
C GLN A 579 -10.11 -2.88 27.78
N LEU A 580 -9.04 -3.64 27.99
CA LEU A 580 -7.85 -3.22 28.70
C LEU A 580 -6.85 -2.55 27.77
N MET A 581 -6.67 -1.25 27.97
CA MET A 581 -6.00 -0.32 27.07
C MET A 581 -4.46 -0.35 27.17
N ALA A 582 -3.86 -1.54 27.20
CA ALA A 582 -2.40 -1.68 27.15
C ALA A 582 -1.90 -1.74 25.70
N LYS A 583 -0.90 -0.90 25.35
CA LYS A 583 -0.12 -0.92 24.10
C LYS A 583 0.49 -2.30 23.85
N ARG A 584 1.09 -2.90 24.89
CA ARG A 584 1.64 -4.26 24.88
C ARG A 584 1.29 -4.96 26.18
N GLN A 585 0.79 -6.19 26.10
CA GLN A 585 0.34 -6.95 27.26
C GLN A 585 1.33 -8.06 27.63
N GLY A 586 1.46 -8.31 28.94
CA GLY A 586 2.21 -9.45 29.45
C GLY A 586 3.71 -9.44 29.15
N LEU A 587 4.30 -8.25 29.04
CA LEU A 587 5.74 -8.09 28.95
C LEU A 587 6.39 -8.54 30.27
N VAL A 588 7.58 -9.12 30.18
CA VAL A 588 8.34 -9.57 31.34
C VAL A 588 9.69 -8.87 31.34
N GLN A 589 9.97 -8.11 32.39
CA GLN A 589 11.27 -7.47 32.61
C GLN A 589 11.71 -7.76 34.04
N ASN A 590 12.92 -8.28 34.21
CA ASN A 590 13.49 -8.63 35.52
C ASN A 590 12.56 -9.54 36.36
N GLY A 591 11.85 -10.47 35.72
CA GLY A 591 10.90 -11.39 36.37
C GLY A 591 9.54 -10.80 36.73
N ILE A 592 9.31 -9.51 36.47
CA ILE A 592 8.05 -8.81 36.74
C ILE A 592 7.22 -8.76 35.47
N ARG A 593 5.95 -9.19 35.57
CA ARG A 593 4.99 -9.10 34.47
C ARG A 593 4.29 -7.73 34.49
N TYR A 594 4.30 -7.03 33.37
CA TYR A 594 3.67 -5.72 33.23
C TYR A 594 2.98 -5.54 31.87
N HIS A 595 2.12 -4.53 31.82
CA HIS A 595 1.45 -4.05 30.63
C HIS A 595 1.97 -2.65 30.32
N GLU A 596 2.30 -2.37 29.06
CA GLU A 596 2.78 -1.06 28.62
C GLU A 596 1.62 -0.20 28.11
N PHE A 597 1.60 1.10 28.41
CA PHE A 597 0.55 2.05 28.09
C PHE A 597 1.15 3.29 27.41
N SER A 598 0.38 3.91 26.53
CA SER A 598 0.75 5.18 25.89
C SER A 598 0.12 6.38 26.61
N SER A 599 0.77 7.54 26.49
CA SER A 599 0.22 8.82 26.90
C SER A 599 -1.09 9.10 26.17
N GLY A 600 -2.12 9.44 26.91
CA GLY A 600 -3.51 9.59 26.44
C GLY A 600 -4.40 8.37 26.68
N ALA A 601 -3.92 7.29 27.31
CA ALA A 601 -4.75 6.12 27.60
C ALA A 601 -5.97 6.47 28.47
N THR A 602 -7.13 5.92 28.13
CA THR A 602 -8.43 6.15 28.79
C THR A 602 -9.10 4.84 29.20
N TRP A 603 -9.39 4.65 30.48
CA TRP A 603 -10.08 3.47 31.01
C TRP A 603 -11.50 3.80 31.46
N VAL A 604 -12.41 2.82 31.37
CA VAL A 604 -13.74 2.90 31.99
C VAL A 604 -13.63 2.43 33.43
N LEU A 605 -14.24 3.17 34.34
CA LEU A 605 -14.28 2.81 35.75
C LEU A 605 -15.42 1.83 36.01
N ALA A 606 -15.08 0.60 36.43
CA ALA A 606 -16.06 -0.43 36.77
C ALA A 606 -16.69 -0.23 38.16
N SER A 607 -15.99 0.44 39.08
CA SER A 607 -16.46 0.67 40.44
C SER A 607 -15.97 2.01 41.01
N ARG A 608 -16.58 2.43 42.12
CA ARG A 608 -16.15 3.61 42.89
C ARG A 608 -15.01 3.31 43.87
N ALA A 609 -14.43 2.12 43.81
CA ALA A 609 -13.35 1.74 44.71
C ALA A 609 -12.08 2.58 44.41
N PRO A 610 -11.27 2.91 45.43
CA PRO A 610 -10.00 3.59 45.22
C PRO A 610 -9.07 2.71 44.38
N ILE A 611 -8.40 3.32 43.39
CA ILE A 611 -7.47 2.64 42.49
C ILE A 611 -6.08 2.71 43.10
N ARG A 612 -5.44 1.54 43.25
CA ARG A 612 -4.04 1.40 43.65
C ARG A 612 -3.31 0.61 42.58
N LEU A 613 -2.28 1.22 42.00
CA LEU A 613 -1.52 0.67 40.88
C LEU A 613 -0.03 0.94 41.08
N ARG A 614 0.83 -0.04 40.77
CA ARG A 614 2.27 0.20 40.58
C ARG A 614 2.54 0.53 39.11
N ALA A 615 3.06 1.72 38.85
CA ALA A 615 3.43 2.18 37.52
C ALA A 615 4.91 2.58 37.46
N PHE A 616 5.54 2.43 36.30
CA PHE A 616 6.96 2.73 36.10
C PHE A 616 7.24 3.11 34.64
N ILE A 617 8.49 3.48 34.34
CA ILE A 617 8.93 3.77 32.98
C ILE A 617 9.87 2.66 32.51
N PRO A 618 9.56 1.95 31.40
CA PRO A 618 10.40 0.86 30.91
C PRO A 618 11.86 1.28 30.66
N GLU A 619 12.83 0.47 31.10
CA GLU A 619 14.27 0.81 31.04
C GLU A 619 14.80 0.99 29.60
N GLU A 620 14.11 0.44 28.59
CA GLU A 620 14.47 0.55 27.18
C GLU A 620 14.58 2.02 26.69
N LYS A 621 13.99 2.98 27.42
CA LYS A 621 13.93 4.40 27.01
C LYS A 621 15.09 5.29 27.49
N LYS A 622 16.21 4.70 27.94
CA LYS A 622 17.49 5.39 28.27
C LYS A 622 17.35 6.64 29.15
N LEU A 623 16.51 6.59 30.18
CA LEU A 623 16.47 7.63 31.21
C LEU A 623 17.60 7.42 32.22
N SER A 624 18.12 8.53 32.78
CA SER A 624 19.01 8.43 33.94
C SER A 624 18.22 7.92 35.15
N LYS A 625 18.84 7.11 36.03
CA LYS A 625 18.16 6.47 37.18
C LYS A 625 17.42 7.43 38.13
N ASN A 626 17.71 8.73 38.06
CA ASN A 626 17.16 9.76 38.94
C ASN A 626 16.16 10.72 38.26
N GLU A 627 15.89 10.56 36.96
CA GLU A 627 14.99 11.44 36.23
C GLU A 627 13.53 11.04 36.47
N LYS A 628 12.71 11.99 36.94
CA LYS A 628 11.28 11.77 37.21
C LYS A 628 10.45 12.39 36.10
N ILE A 629 9.55 11.61 35.52
CA ILE A 629 8.59 12.11 34.52
C ILE A 629 7.21 12.23 35.18
N TYR A 630 6.55 13.35 34.96
CA TYR A 630 5.24 13.60 35.56
C TYR A 630 4.12 13.08 34.67
N VAL A 631 3.21 12.31 35.25
CA VAL A 631 2.01 11.79 34.59
C VAL A 631 0.78 12.38 35.26
N ARG A 632 -0.07 13.03 34.47
CA ARG A 632 -1.37 13.57 34.86
C ARG A 632 -2.44 12.48 34.70
N TRP A 633 -3.07 12.13 35.80
CA TRP A 633 -4.21 11.23 35.89
C TRP A 633 -5.47 12.08 36.02
N SER A 634 -6.41 11.98 35.09
CA SER A 634 -7.60 12.83 35.00
C SER A 634 -8.88 11.99 34.96
N PHE A 635 -9.80 12.26 35.86
CA PHE A 635 -11.13 11.68 35.91
C PHE A 635 -12.07 12.50 35.04
N VAL A 636 -12.81 11.80 34.18
CA VAL A 636 -13.68 12.42 33.17
C VAL A 636 -15.10 11.90 33.35
N GLY A 637 -16.08 12.81 33.29
CA GLY A 637 -17.49 12.48 33.35
C GLY A 637 -18.02 11.81 32.08
N PRO A 638 -19.30 11.39 32.06
CA PRO A 638 -19.95 10.82 30.87
C PRO A 638 -19.95 11.78 29.66
N ASP A 639 -19.93 13.09 29.91
CA ASP A 639 -19.93 14.15 28.89
C ASP A 639 -18.53 14.53 28.39
N TRP A 640 -17.49 13.77 28.75
CA TRP A 640 -16.08 14.04 28.42
C TRP A 640 -15.48 15.31 29.05
N VAL A 641 -16.16 15.89 30.04
CA VAL A 641 -15.65 17.01 30.85
C VAL A 641 -14.78 16.48 31.99
N GLU A 642 -13.61 17.09 32.18
CA GLU A 642 -12.70 16.77 33.27
C GLU A 642 -13.32 17.18 34.63
N ILE A 643 -13.38 16.24 35.56
CA ILE A 643 -13.91 16.44 36.91
C ILE A 643 -12.78 16.72 37.90
N GLN A 644 -11.70 15.93 37.82
CA GLN A 644 -10.58 16.01 38.74
C GLN A 644 -9.32 15.51 38.05
N SER A 645 -8.16 16.10 38.34
CA SER A 645 -6.87 15.51 37.96
C SER A 645 -5.83 15.54 39.07
N LYS A 646 -4.88 14.61 38.99
CA LYS A 646 -3.76 14.45 39.91
C LYS A 646 -2.51 14.14 39.11
N THR A 647 -1.45 14.92 39.34
CA THR A 647 -0.16 14.71 38.67
C THR A 647 0.78 13.98 39.61
N LEU A 648 1.33 12.85 39.17
CA LEU A 648 2.21 11.99 39.94
C LEU A 648 3.53 11.76 39.19
N PRO A 649 4.69 11.81 39.88
CA PRO A 649 5.96 11.46 39.27
C PRO A 649 6.11 9.95 39.13
N LEU A 650 6.54 9.50 37.95
CA LEU A 650 6.99 8.13 37.69
C LEU A 650 8.51 8.10 37.53
N SER A 651 9.11 7.00 38.00
CA SER A 651 10.53 6.70 37.84
C SER A 651 10.74 5.43 37.00
N THR A 652 11.99 5.07 36.72
CA THR A 652 12.32 3.78 36.10
C THR A 652 12.02 2.59 37.04
N GLY A 653 11.90 2.84 38.35
CA GLY A 653 11.42 1.87 39.33
C GLY A 653 9.90 1.93 39.56
N ALA A 654 9.37 0.93 40.26
CA ALA A 654 7.96 0.87 40.64
C ALA A 654 7.56 2.09 41.50
N SER A 655 6.58 2.84 41.03
CA SER A 655 6.03 4.02 41.69
C SER A 655 4.56 3.75 42.05
N ASP A 656 4.18 3.94 43.32
CA ASP A 656 2.82 3.71 43.78
C ASP A 656 1.87 4.85 43.36
N VAL A 657 0.81 4.50 42.64
CA VAL A 657 -0.23 5.41 42.16
C VAL A 657 -1.53 5.12 42.92
N GLY A 658 -1.83 5.97 43.90
CA GLY A 658 -3.09 5.97 44.65
C GLY A 658 -4.04 7.07 44.17
N LEU A 659 -5.21 6.66 43.65
CA LEU A 659 -6.24 7.55 43.11
C LEU A 659 -7.60 7.29 43.77
N THR A 660 -8.25 8.36 44.23
CA THR A 660 -9.62 8.33 44.75
C THR A 660 -10.58 8.69 43.63
N VAL A 661 -11.58 7.85 43.36
CA VAL A 661 -12.56 8.06 42.28
C VAL A 661 -13.62 9.09 42.70
N PRO A 662 -13.74 10.25 42.04
CA PRO A 662 -14.74 11.26 42.37
C PRO A 662 -16.15 10.86 41.91
N ASN A 663 -17.17 11.43 42.55
CA ASN A 663 -18.56 11.21 42.18
C ASN A 663 -18.81 11.71 40.74
N ASN A 664 -19.57 10.93 39.96
CA ASN A 664 -19.85 11.12 38.52
C ASN A 664 -18.68 10.88 37.55
N ALA A 665 -17.52 10.39 38.00
CA ALA A 665 -16.47 9.94 37.08
C ALA A 665 -16.86 8.63 36.39
N LYS A 666 -16.72 8.61 35.07
CA LYS A 666 -16.97 7.43 34.23
C LYS A 666 -15.68 6.91 33.60
N TYR A 667 -14.74 7.81 33.31
CA TYR A 667 -13.47 7.48 32.66
C TYR A 667 -12.27 7.97 33.48
N LEU A 668 -11.14 7.29 33.34
CA LEU A 668 -9.82 7.69 33.85
C LEU A 668 -8.86 7.83 32.66
N ARG A 669 -8.36 9.04 32.42
CA ARG A 669 -7.43 9.40 31.35
C ARG A 669 -6.04 9.71 31.91
N THR A 670 -4.99 9.17 31.31
CA THR A 670 -3.60 9.41 31.72
C THR A 670 -2.81 10.10 30.65
N GLU A 671 -2.08 11.15 31.00
CA GLU A 671 -1.23 11.91 30.07
C GLU A 671 0.14 12.16 30.68
N ILE A 672 1.19 11.84 29.92
CA ILE A 672 2.56 12.19 30.29
C ILE A 672 2.78 13.67 29.95
N LEU A 673 3.17 14.46 30.96
CA LEU A 673 3.51 15.87 30.80
C LEU A 673 4.96 15.98 30.32
N SER A 674 5.17 16.46 29.09
CA SER A 674 6.52 16.67 28.55
C SER A 674 7.14 17.95 29.14
N GLY A 675 8.33 17.84 29.73
CA GLY A 675 9.03 18.96 30.38
C GLY A 675 9.63 20.01 29.44
N SER A 676 9.73 19.76 28.13
CA SER A 676 10.13 20.78 27.15
C SER A 676 9.76 20.37 25.72
N PHE A 677 9.67 21.34 24.81
CA PHE A 677 9.39 21.15 23.38
C PHE A 677 10.56 20.47 22.61
N PHE A 678 11.76 20.38 23.22
CA PHE A 678 12.99 19.87 22.60
C PHE A 678 13.60 18.64 23.31
N GLY A 679 12.98 18.13 24.39
CA GLY A 679 13.48 16.98 25.15
C GLY A 679 13.08 15.63 24.56
N THR A 680 13.76 14.56 24.96
CA THR A 680 13.39 13.17 24.66
C THR A 680 11.97 12.88 25.18
N HIS A 681 11.01 12.80 24.26
CA HIS A 681 9.61 12.56 24.61
C HIS A 681 9.38 11.10 24.98
N VAL A 682 9.38 10.82 26.28
CA VAL A 682 8.82 9.56 26.79
C VAL A 682 7.30 9.65 26.64
N LYS A 683 6.76 8.76 25.80
CA LYS A 683 5.32 8.69 25.51
C LYS A 683 4.64 7.48 26.15
N GLU A 684 5.39 6.66 26.87
CA GLU A 684 4.90 5.37 27.39
C GLU A 684 5.30 5.14 28.84
N PHE A 685 4.48 4.36 29.52
CA PHE A 685 4.66 3.95 30.91
C PHE A 685 4.14 2.50 31.09
N GLY A 686 4.74 1.74 32.00
CA GLY A 686 4.30 0.40 32.37
C GLY A 686 3.42 0.42 33.62
N ILE A 687 2.43 -0.48 33.68
CA ILE A 687 1.68 -0.81 34.91
C ILE A 687 1.85 -2.30 35.17
N PHE A 688 2.06 -2.69 36.42
CA PHE A 688 2.19 -4.08 36.82
C PHE A 688 0.93 -4.87 36.46
N ALA A 689 1.11 -6.06 35.87
CA ALA A 689 0.00 -6.87 35.37
C ALA A 689 -0.89 -7.37 36.51
N GLU A 690 -0.33 -7.71 37.67
CA GLU A 690 -1.08 -8.16 38.84
C GLU A 690 -2.09 -7.12 39.34
N ASP A 691 -1.64 -5.86 39.46
CA ASP A 691 -2.45 -4.76 39.96
C ASP A 691 -3.53 -4.38 38.95
N PHE A 692 -3.16 -4.38 37.66
CA PHE A 692 -4.06 -3.99 36.59
C PHE A 692 -5.08 -5.08 36.24
N ASP A 693 -4.68 -6.36 36.18
CA ASP A 693 -5.57 -7.48 35.94
C ASP A 693 -6.53 -7.68 37.12
N GLY A 694 -6.07 -7.39 38.36
CA GLY A 694 -6.91 -7.38 39.56
C GLY A 694 -8.08 -6.40 39.48
N LEU A 695 -7.89 -5.22 38.86
CA LEU A 695 -8.97 -4.24 38.63
C LEU A 695 -10.05 -4.74 37.67
N ASN A 696 -9.75 -5.72 36.80
CA ASN A 696 -10.71 -6.30 35.85
C ASN A 696 -11.43 -7.54 36.37
N ARG A 697 -10.90 -8.15 37.42
CA ARG A 697 -11.53 -9.31 38.07
C ARG A 697 -12.74 -8.91 38.93
N VAL A 698 -12.91 -7.63 39.23
CA VAL A 698 -14.15 -7.10 39.80
C VAL A 698 -15.17 -6.97 38.65
N ARG A 699 -15.82 -8.10 38.35
CA ARG A 699 -17.05 -8.14 37.55
C ARG A 699 -18.25 -7.78 38.41
#